data_AF-A0ABD1D0B6-F1
#
_entry.id   AF-A0ABD1D0B6-F1
#
_cell.length_a   1.000
_cell.length_b   1.000
_cell.length_c   1.000
_cell.angle_alpha   90.00
_cell.angle_beta   90.00
_cell.angle_gamma   90.00
#
_symmetry.space_group_name_H-M   'P 1'
#
loop_
_entity.id
_entity.type
_entity.pdbx_description
1 polymer ?
#
loop_
_entity_poly.entity_id
_entity_poly.type
_entity_poly.pdbx_seq_one_letter_code
_entity_poly.pdbx_strand_id
1 'polypeptide(L)'
;MLVVSVSVAGLVTLAAMTQPSLAPEARHSLLQYVTGKYLLPANCKVHWDWQDPAIVGGTMCFTVRFHQRNGQAYPICDTDQFFVEVTEGTRKIITISELGSPTDPNNANIAKIKFTVRTAGQYKISVLIGQSHIAGSPFVKTFIPGPMDARRSRLIRPASTVVCCAGAPTFLHIEPRDEHGNTCQFTQDSDPIKGYKIDIFDLYGKLSDKYCNAITLSYDKVNARISLTALFPEPVCLRAVISYEGHPIPNGDFDIIVLSSSDTTLVHKNIASRKHNICYEAKLFGIYGQQRWSKPRKVLCYVGPKQVTIKEMILKIIPKRIATFRLCPSTKFQFLPPPAGTNVPVSNNNNNGNGHGAIFIIDDGCQPKIELASKERNVIAATFTHFLLKNIGGSETFKDKQDFFYHEVRKFHSNYYHEKIAVKVTREKILESSMKATKHFSVSDWCGNFEVTFQGEQGIDWGGLRREWFELICSALFDPRGGLFCTFHDKRQALVHPNPSRPAHLKLKHFEFAGKVVGKCLYESALGGTYRQLVRARFSRSFLAQLIGLRVHYKYFEQDDPDLYLSKIKYILDTDLDTSDNLELYFVEEIYDTSGQLVKTVELIPNGAKTRVTNATKNQYLDALAQQRLCNNVREEIDSFLKGLNGIIPDNLLSIFDENELELLLCGTGEYSIADFRANHIVNGGSPEFRRVLGWFWAAVGNFSQTEMARLLQFTTGCSQLPPGGFQELNPRFQITAAPTFGNLPTAHTCFNQLCLPDYESYEQFERALVFATSEGTEGFGMV
;
A
#
# COMPACT_ATOMS: atom_id res chain seq x y z
N MET A 1 -23.58 0.87 84.57
CA MET A 1 -22.20 0.38 84.81
C MET A 1 -21.90 -0.73 83.82
N LEU A 2 -21.04 -0.46 82.84
CA LEU A 2 -20.22 -1.50 82.21
C LEU A 2 -18.98 -0.78 81.70
N VAL A 3 -17.88 -1.02 82.42
CA VAL A 3 -16.56 -0.47 82.19
C VAL A 3 -15.95 -1.22 81.00
N VAL A 4 -15.54 -0.50 79.95
CA VAL A 4 -14.65 -1.04 78.92
C VAL A 4 -13.32 -0.32 79.06
N SER A 5 -12.32 -1.08 79.49
CA SER A 5 -10.94 -0.62 79.68
C SER A 5 -10.29 -0.29 78.34
N VAL A 6 -9.96 0.98 78.13
CA VAL A 6 -9.11 1.42 77.02
C VAL A 6 -7.65 1.29 77.47
N SER A 7 -6.91 0.38 76.83
CA SER A 7 -5.48 0.19 77.04
C SER A 7 -4.70 1.46 76.65
N VAL A 8 -3.78 1.86 77.53
CA VAL A 8 -2.88 3.02 77.38
C VAL A 8 -1.98 2.91 76.13
N ALA A 9 -1.86 1.73 75.52
CA ALA A 9 -1.17 1.56 74.25
C ALA A 9 -1.87 2.23 73.04
N GLY A 10 -3.21 2.40 73.09
CA GLY A 10 -3.98 3.03 72.00
C GLY A 10 -3.92 4.56 71.99
N LEU A 11 -3.59 5.19 73.12
CA LEU A 11 -3.47 6.65 73.23
C LEU A 11 -2.14 7.17 72.67
N VAL A 12 -1.07 6.36 72.72
CA VAL A 12 0.22 6.71 72.11
C VAL A 12 0.17 6.62 70.58
N THR A 13 -0.68 5.74 70.03
CA THR A 13 -0.92 5.70 68.57
C THR A 13 -1.81 6.85 68.09
N LEU A 14 -2.72 7.36 68.92
CA LEU A 14 -3.56 8.52 68.57
C LEU A 14 -2.78 9.85 68.59
N ALA A 15 -1.85 10.04 69.53
CA ALA A 15 -1.03 11.24 69.62
C ALA A 15 0.08 11.31 68.56
N ALA A 16 0.54 10.16 68.04
CA ALA A 16 1.51 10.12 66.94
C ALA A 16 0.90 10.55 65.59
N MET A 17 -0.42 10.54 65.43
CA MET A 17 -1.10 10.98 64.20
C MET A 17 -1.47 12.47 64.18
N THR A 18 -1.20 13.21 65.26
CA THR A 18 -1.44 14.66 65.33
C THR A 18 -0.20 15.52 65.04
N GLN A 19 0.92 14.91 64.63
CA GLN A 19 2.04 15.66 64.05
C GLN A 19 1.89 15.74 62.53
N PRO A 20 1.83 16.94 61.92
CA PRO A 20 1.66 17.12 60.48
C PRO A 20 2.86 16.64 59.61
N SER A 21 3.89 16.06 60.22
CA SER A 21 5.19 15.79 59.60
C SER A 21 5.51 14.31 59.34
N LEU A 22 4.63 13.36 59.69
CA LEU A 22 4.90 11.91 59.56
C LEU A 22 4.02 11.14 58.56
N ALA A 23 3.06 11.80 57.89
CA ALA A 23 2.34 11.20 56.75
C ALA A 23 1.80 12.30 55.81
N PRO A 24 2.54 12.67 54.75
CA PRO A 24 2.04 13.63 53.76
C PRO A 24 0.89 13.09 52.88
N GLU A 25 0.44 11.85 53.08
CA GLU A 25 -0.50 11.14 52.19
C GLU A 25 -1.74 10.56 52.88
N ALA A 26 -2.23 11.16 53.97
CA ALA A 26 -3.55 10.78 54.47
C ALA A 26 -4.64 11.26 53.50
N ARG A 27 -5.03 10.40 52.53
CA ARG A 27 -6.01 10.71 51.47
C ARG A 27 -7.41 11.10 51.97
N HIS A 28 -7.73 10.84 53.24
CA HIS A 28 -9.07 11.05 53.81
C HIS A 28 -8.99 11.64 55.22
N SER A 29 -9.96 12.49 55.57
CA SER A 29 -10.11 12.99 56.95
C SER A 29 -10.47 11.84 57.91
N LEU A 30 -10.11 11.97 59.19
CA LEU A 30 -10.45 10.98 60.23
C LEU A 30 -11.97 10.68 60.25
N LEU A 31 -12.81 11.70 60.05
CA LEU A 31 -14.26 11.55 59.97
C LEU A 31 -14.70 10.72 58.75
N GLN A 32 -14.13 10.97 57.56
CA GLN A 32 -14.42 10.18 56.36
C GLN A 32 -13.97 8.74 56.53
N TYR A 33 -12.79 8.52 57.12
CA TYR A 33 -12.25 7.19 57.37
C TYR A 33 -13.15 6.38 58.32
N VAL A 34 -13.59 6.99 59.43
CA VAL A 34 -14.47 6.34 60.42
C VAL A 34 -15.90 6.11 59.88
N THR A 35 -16.44 7.06 59.12
CA THR A 35 -17.80 6.95 58.55
C THR A 35 -17.87 6.10 57.26
N GLY A 36 -16.72 5.74 56.70
CA GLY A 36 -16.62 5.02 55.43
C GLY A 36 -17.10 5.83 54.22
N LYS A 37 -17.23 7.16 54.33
CA LYS A 37 -17.71 8.07 53.28
C LYS A 37 -16.58 8.48 52.33
N TYR A 38 -15.96 7.49 51.70
CA TYR A 38 -14.93 7.70 50.68
C TYR A 38 -14.99 6.59 49.64
N LEU A 39 -14.59 6.91 48.40
CA LEU A 39 -14.55 5.99 47.27
C LEU A 39 -13.66 4.78 47.60
N LEU A 40 -14.21 3.58 47.52
CA LEU A 40 -13.46 2.34 47.74
C LEU A 40 -13.42 1.53 46.44
N PRO A 41 -12.25 1.40 45.78
CA PRO A 41 -12.14 0.68 44.51
C PRO A 41 -12.68 -0.75 44.56
N ALA A 42 -12.49 -1.46 45.67
CA ALA A 42 -12.98 -2.83 45.86
C ALA A 42 -14.52 -2.95 45.90
N ASN A 43 -15.25 -1.86 46.18
CA ASN A 43 -16.72 -1.86 46.20
C ASN A 43 -17.32 -1.44 44.85
N CYS A 44 -16.51 -0.94 43.93
CA CYS A 44 -16.96 -0.53 42.59
C CYS A 44 -17.26 -1.77 41.74
N LYS A 45 -18.26 -1.65 40.85
CA LYS A 45 -18.73 -2.76 40.02
C LYS A 45 -18.77 -2.36 38.55
N VAL A 46 -18.50 -3.33 37.67
CA VAL A 46 -18.63 -3.15 36.22
C VAL A 46 -19.85 -3.89 35.71
N HIS A 47 -20.62 -3.24 34.85
CA HIS A 47 -21.71 -3.82 34.08
C HIS A 47 -21.40 -3.72 32.60
N TRP A 48 -21.37 -4.85 31.91
CA TRP A 48 -21.07 -4.94 30.48
C TRP A 48 -22.37 -4.86 29.68
N ASP A 49 -22.41 -4.01 28.65
CA ASP A 49 -23.60 -3.89 27.79
C ASP A 49 -23.59 -4.96 26.66
N TRP A 50 -22.75 -6.00 26.81
CA TRP A 50 -22.60 -7.11 25.86
C TRP A 50 -22.35 -8.44 26.59
N GLN A 51 -22.42 -9.54 25.84
CA GLN A 51 -22.07 -10.90 26.29
C GLN A 51 -20.82 -11.41 25.59
N ASP A 52 -19.99 -12.18 26.30
CA ASP A 52 -18.78 -12.75 25.74
C ASP A 52 -19.05 -14.12 25.08
N PRO A 53 -18.45 -14.41 23.90
CA PRO A 53 -17.67 -13.49 23.08
C PRO A 53 -18.54 -12.48 22.32
N ALA A 54 -18.04 -11.27 22.13
CA ALA A 54 -18.70 -10.24 21.32
C ALA A 54 -18.12 -10.18 19.90
N ILE A 55 -18.91 -9.72 18.93
CA ILE A 55 -18.46 -9.52 17.55
C ILE A 55 -17.72 -8.17 17.44
N VAL A 56 -16.64 -8.12 16.66
CA VAL A 56 -15.92 -6.86 16.36
C VAL A 56 -16.76 -5.88 15.53
N GLY A 57 -16.38 -4.61 15.55
CA GLY A 57 -16.91 -3.53 14.70
C GLY A 57 -17.91 -2.61 15.37
N GLY A 58 -18.70 -3.13 16.30
CA GLY A 58 -19.58 -2.30 17.12
C GLY A 58 -18.82 -1.41 18.11
N THR A 59 -19.45 -0.30 18.52
CA THR A 59 -19.04 0.43 19.72
C THR A 59 -19.39 -0.40 20.94
N MET A 60 -18.37 -0.84 21.66
CA MET A 60 -18.49 -1.58 22.92
C MET A 60 -18.70 -0.60 24.06
N CYS A 61 -19.63 -0.93 24.95
CA CYS A 61 -19.98 -0.07 26.06
C CYS A 61 -20.07 -0.85 27.37
N PHE A 62 -19.51 -0.29 28.43
CA PHE A 62 -19.71 -0.79 29.78
C PHE A 62 -19.84 0.35 30.78
N THR A 63 -20.52 0.07 31.87
CA THR A 63 -20.79 1.04 32.93
C THR A 63 -20.04 0.65 34.19
N VAL A 64 -19.26 1.57 34.74
CA VAL A 64 -18.67 1.45 36.07
C VAL A 64 -19.58 2.14 37.07
N ARG A 65 -19.96 1.44 38.15
CA ARG A 65 -20.71 2.00 39.27
C ARG A 65 -19.78 2.17 40.47
N PHE A 66 -19.71 3.37 41.01
CA PHE A 66 -18.82 3.73 42.10
C PHE A 66 -19.53 3.71 43.45
N HIS A 67 -18.88 3.10 44.44
CA HIS A 67 -19.42 2.95 45.79
C HIS A 67 -18.41 3.35 46.86
N GLN A 68 -18.95 3.85 47.96
CA GLN A 68 -18.22 4.16 49.18
C GLN A 68 -17.88 2.89 49.96
N ARG A 69 -16.95 2.98 50.92
CA ARG A 69 -16.64 1.86 51.85
C ARG A 69 -17.86 1.37 52.62
N ASN A 70 -18.79 2.26 52.98
CA ASN A 70 -20.04 1.91 53.66
C ASN A 70 -21.13 1.33 52.73
N GLY A 71 -20.84 1.17 51.42
CA GLY A 71 -21.74 0.58 50.43
C GLY A 71 -22.68 1.57 49.73
N GLN A 72 -22.70 2.85 50.10
CA GLN A 72 -23.51 3.87 49.44
C GLN A 72 -22.94 4.29 48.09
N ALA A 73 -23.78 4.85 47.21
CA ALA A 73 -23.37 5.42 45.93
C ALA A 73 -22.34 6.54 46.11
N TYR A 74 -21.27 6.52 45.31
CA TYR A 74 -20.25 7.57 45.31
C TYR A 74 -20.37 8.42 44.04
N PRO A 75 -20.63 9.74 44.14
CA PRO A 75 -20.69 10.61 42.97
C PRO A 75 -19.28 10.81 42.39
N ILE A 76 -19.03 10.27 41.20
CA ILE A 76 -17.69 10.31 40.58
C ILE A 76 -17.45 11.66 39.89
N CYS A 77 -16.22 12.16 39.93
CA CYS A 77 -15.82 13.39 39.25
C CYS A 77 -14.39 13.31 38.71
N ASP A 78 -13.99 14.33 37.96
CA ASP A 78 -12.70 14.36 37.26
C ASP A 78 -11.47 14.35 38.20
N THR A 79 -11.64 14.69 39.48
CA THR A 79 -10.56 14.70 40.47
C THR A 79 -10.31 13.34 41.11
N ASP A 80 -11.17 12.35 40.89
CA ASP A 80 -11.09 11.02 41.51
C ASP A 80 -10.04 10.09 40.88
N GLN A 81 -9.26 10.60 39.91
CA GLN A 81 -8.22 9.85 39.21
C GLN A 81 -8.73 8.53 38.62
N PHE A 82 -9.99 8.51 38.19
CA PHE A 82 -10.59 7.38 37.50
C PHE A 82 -10.03 7.28 36.08
N PHE A 83 -9.54 6.10 35.72
CA PHE A 83 -9.12 5.85 34.35
C PHE A 83 -9.38 4.40 33.93
N VAL A 84 -9.56 4.24 32.62
CA VAL A 84 -9.71 2.94 31.97
C VAL A 84 -8.61 2.80 30.94
N GLU A 85 -7.98 1.65 30.94
CA GLU A 85 -7.03 1.24 29.91
C GLU A 85 -7.53 -0.05 29.25
N VAL A 86 -7.70 -0.01 27.93
CA VAL A 86 -8.06 -1.18 27.12
C VAL A 86 -6.86 -1.53 26.25
N THR A 87 -6.40 -2.79 26.31
CA THR A 87 -5.25 -3.27 25.53
C THR A 87 -5.51 -4.57 24.81
N GLU A 88 -4.93 -4.69 23.61
CA GLU A 88 -4.76 -5.93 22.85
C GLU A 88 -3.25 -6.20 22.75
N GLY A 89 -2.74 -7.12 23.57
CA GLY A 89 -1.28 -7.30 23.69
C GLY A 89 -0.59 -6.01 24.13
N THR A 90 0.25 -5.43 23.27
CA THR A 90 0.93 -4.13 23.51
C THR A 90 0.17 -2.93 22.96
N ARG A 91 -0.88 -3.15 22.16
CA ARG A 91 -1.67 -2.09 21.52
C ARG A 91 -2.67 -1.52 22.52
N LYS A 92 -2.67 -0.19 22.71
CA LYS A 92 -3.69 0.51 23.49
C LYS A 92 -4.86 0.92 22.59
N ILE A 93 -6.08 0.74 23.09
CA ILE A 93 -7.31 1.17 22.42
C ILE A 93 -7.81 2.44 23.08
N ILE A 94 -8.22 3.41 22.27
CA ILE A 94 -8.77 4.67 22.76
C ILE A 94 -10.15 4.41 23.36
N THR A 95 -10.36 4.88 24.59
CA THR A 95 -11.63 4.83 25.30
C THR A 95 -12.19 6.23 25.49
N ILE A 96 -13.50 6.37 25.37
CA ILE A 96 -14.26 7.57 25.74
C ILE A 96 -14.92 7.28 27.08
N SER A 97 -14.67 8.12 28.07
CA SER A 97 -15.27 8.03 29.40
C SER A 97 -16.27 9.17 29.60
N GLU A 98 -17.54 8.82 29.80
CA GLU A 98 -18.61 9.76 30.11
C GLU A 98 -18.98 9.58 31.59
N LEU A 99 -18.55 10.51 32.44
CA LEU A 99 -18.99 10.55 33.83
C LEU A 99 -20.46 10.99 33.89
N GLY A 100 -21.22 10.41 34.82
CA GLY A 100 -22.59 10.82 35.07
C GLY A 100 -22.70 12.27 35.54
N SER A 101 -23.79 12.94 35.16
CA SER A 101 -23.97 14.35 35.49
C SER A 101 -24.20 14.54 37.00
N PRO A 102 -23.54 15.53 37.64
CA PRO A 102 -23.88 15.96 39.00
C PRO A 102 -25.33 16.49 39.13
N THR A 103 -25.94 16.90 38.01
CA THR A 103 -27.32 17.41 37.96
C THR A 103 -28.39 16.33 37.85
N ASP A 104 -28.01 15.08 37.59
CA ASP A 104 -28.90 13.91 37.62
C ASP A 104 -28.47 12.97 38.77
N PRO A 105 -29.10 13.11 39.96
CA PRO A 105 -28.70 12.36 41.16
C PRO A 105 -28.72 10.85 40.99
N ASN A 106 -29.52 10.33 40.04
CA ASN A 106 -29.65 8.89 39.81
C ASN A 106 -28.47 8.31 39.02
N ASN A 107 -27.71 9.17 38.32
CA ASN A 107 -26.57 8.78 37.48
C ASN A 107 -25.24 9.36 37.97
N ALA A 108 -25.20 10.14 39.04
CA ALA A 108 -23.96 10.75 39.53
C ALA A 108 -22.88 9.72 39.90
N ASN A 109 -23.24 8.46 40.20
CA ASN A 109 -22.30 7.40 40.59
C ASN A 109 -21.89 6.45 39.46
N ILE A 110 -22.11 6.83 38.20
CA ILE A 110 -21.75 6.00 37.06
C ILE A 110 -20.73 6.66 36.15
N ALA A 111 -19.90 5.85 35.51
CA ALA A 111 -19.12 6.23 34.34
C ALA A 111 -19.42 5.25 33.21
N LYS A 112 -19.83 5.79 32.05
CA LYS A 112 -20.08 5.01 30.85
C LYS A 112 -18.86 5.07 29.95
N ILE A 113 -18.32 3.90 29.63
CA ILE A 113 -17.07 3.76 28.88
C ILE A 113 -17.39 3.19 27.52
N LYS A 114 -16.96 3.88 26.46
CA LYS A 114 -17.16 3.49 25.07
C LYS A 114 -15.83 3.28 24.38
N PHE A 115 -15.69 2.23 23.60
CA PHE A 115 -14.53 1.99 22.75
C PHE A 115 -14.94 1.13 21.56
N THR A 116 -14.12 1.10 20.51
CA THR A 116 -14.38 0.27 19.32
C THR A 116 -13.35 -0.83 19.25
N VAL A 117 -13.80 -2.05 18.96
CA VAL A 117 -12.93 -3.21 18.78
C VAL A 117 -12.93 -3.59 17.31
N ARG A 118 -11.75 -3.63 16.68
CA ARG A 118 -11.62 -3.95 15.25
C ARG A 118 -10.87 -5.24 14.98
N THR A 119 -9.94 -5.60 15.85
CA THR A 119 -9.22 -6.87 15.73
C THR A 119 -9.92 -7.91 16.58
N ALA A 120 -10.20 -9.08 16.01
CA ALA A 120 -10.66 -10.23 16.78
C ALA A 120 -9.52 -10.75 17.67
N GLY A 121 -9.80 -11.04 18.94
CA GLY A 121 -8.78 -11.43 19.89
C GLY A 121 -9.19 -11.27 21.34
N GLN A 122 -8.21 -11.43 22.23
CA GLN A 122 -8.37 -11.21 23.66
C GLN A 122 -7.90 -9.81 24.05
N TYR A 123 -8.77 -9.09 24.75
CA TYR A 123 -8.53 -7.74 25.22
C TYR A 123 -8.48 -7.73 26.74
N LYS A 124 -7.54 -6.95 27.28
CA LYS A 124 -7.40 -6.69 28.71
C LYS A 124 -7.95 -5.31 29.01
N ILE A 125 -8.97 -5.25 29.86
CA ILE A 125 -9.62 -4.01 30.28
C ILE A 125 -9.28 -3.76 31.74
N SER A 126 -8.38 -2.80 31.97
CA SER A 126 -7.95 -2.37 33.30
C SER A 126 -8.76 -1.13 33.68
N VAL A 127 -9.59 -1.26 34.72
CA VAL A 127 -10.30 -0.15 35.35
C VAL A 127 -9.63 0.19 36.67
N LEU A 128 -9.19 1.44 36.84
CA LEU A 128 -8.43 1.90 38.00
C LEU A 128 -8.97 3.22 38.59
N ILE A 129 -8.69 3.40 39.87
CA ILE A 129 -8.89 4.65 40.63
C ILE A 129 -7.55 4.96 41.30
N GLY A 130 -6.88 6.03 40.86
CA GLY A 130 -5.48 6.25 41.16
C GLY A 130 -4.65 5.06 40.68
N GLN A 131 -3.78 4.49 41.52
CA GLN A 131 -2.97 3.30 41.15
C GLN A 131 -3.65 1.96 41.49
N SER A 132 -4.89 1.96 41.98
CA SER A 132 -5.57 0.76 42.47
C SER A 132 -6.62 0.25 41.48
N HIS A 133 -6.56 -1.06 41.18
CA HIS A 133 -7.61 -1.74 40.43
C HIS A 133 -8.91 -1.81 41.24
N ILE A 134 -10.04 -1.66 40.55
CA ILE A 134 -11.34 -2.02 41.13
C ILE A 134 -11.49 -3.54 41.24
N ALA A 135 -12.51 -4.02 41.96
CA ALA A 135 -12.79 -5.45 42.04
C ALA A 135 -13.00 -6.09 40.66
N GLY A 136 -12.29 -7.19 40.41
CA GLY A 136 -12.34 -7.94 39.14
C GLY A 136 -11.46 -7.38 38.01
N SER A 137 -10.90 -6.18 38.17
CA SER A 137 -9.96 -5.59 37.22
C SER A 137 -8.55 -6.17 37.42
N PRO A 138 -7.79 -6.50 36.36
CA PRO A 138 -8.16 -6.36 34.94
C PRO A 138 -9.09 -7.46 34.44
N PHE A 139 -10.02 -7.10 33.56
CA PHE A 139 -10.96 -8.04 32.92
C PHE A 139 -10.40 -8.52 31.58
N VAL A 140 -10.56 -9.80 31.27
CA VAL A 140 -10.24 -10.36 29.94
C VAL A 140 -11.53 -10.56 29.17
N LYS A 141 -11.61 -9.99 27.97
CA LYS A 141 -12.77 -10.04 27.08
C LYS A 141 -12.37 -10.60 25.72
N THR A 142 -13.19 -11.45 25.13
CA THR A 142 -12.92 -12.08 23.83
C THR A 142 -13.83 -11.50 22.77
N PHE A 143 -13.22 -11.04 21.69
CA PHE A 143 -13.92 -10.56 20.51
C PHE A 143 -13.67 -11.49 19.33
N ILE A 144 -14.73 -11.86 18.64
CA ILE A 144 -14.69 -12.74 17.47
C ILE A 144 -14.92 -11.95 16.18
N PRO A 145 -14.45 -12.45 15.03
CA PRO A 145 -14.65 -11.81 13.73
C PRO A 145 -16.13 -11.55 13.42
N GLY A 146 -16.39 -10.50 12.66
CA GLY A 146 -17.71 -10.19 12.11
C GLY A 146 -18.16 -11.13 10.99
N PRO A 147 -19.37 -10.90 10.46
CA PRO A 147 -19.82 -11.59 9.26
C PRO A 147 -18.91 -11.26 8.06
N MET A 148 -18.89 -12.15 7.07
CA MET A 148 -18.13 -11.99 5.83
C MET A 148 -18.53 -10.69 5.11
N ASP A 149 -17.54 -9.88 4.75
CA ASP A 149 -17.68 -8.73 3.86
C ASP A 149 -16.97 -9.00 2.53
N ALA A 150 -17.72 -8.87 1.44
CA ALA A 150 -17.23 -9.16 0.09
C ALA A 150 -16.01 -8.33 -0.29
N ARG A 151 -15.94 -7.06 0.14
CA ARG A 151 -14.89 -6.09 -0.23
C ARG A 151 -13.61 -6.24 0.59
N ARG A 152 -13.67 -6.93 1.72
CA ARG A 152 -12.48 -7.27 2.51
C ARG A 152 -11.98 -8.68 2.24
N SER A 153 -12.90 -9.56 1.86
CA SER A 153 -12.58 -10.90 1.38
C SER A 153 -11.80 -10.83 0.07
N ARG A 154 -10.97 -11.83 -0.20
CA ARG A 154 -10.12 -11.84 -1.40
C ARG A 154 -9.99 -13.23 -1.96
N LEU A 155 -9.99 -13.32 -3.29
CA LEU A 155 -9.54 -14.53 -3.97
C LEU A 155 -8.01 -14.61 -3.81
N ILE A 156 -7.54 -15.60 -3.06
CA ILE A 156 -6.12 -15.94 -2.94
C ILE A 156 -5.69 -16.53 -4.29
N ARG A 157 -5.16 -15.67 -5.14
CA ARG A 157 -4.60 -16.07 -6.42
C ARG A 157 -3.37 -15.25 -6.78
N PRO A 158 -2.48 -15.82 -7.59
CA PRO A 158 -1.19 -15.21 -7.87
C PRO A 158 -1.15 -14.31 -9.12
N ALA A 159 -2.21 -14.21 -9.94
CA ALA A 159 -2.28 -13.27 -11.07
C ALA A 159 -3.70 -13.05 -11.58
N SER A 160 -3.90 -12.00 -12.39
CA SER A 160 -5.15 -11.62 -13.08
C SER A 160 -5.75 -12.69 -14.01
N THR A 161 -4.97 -13.73 -14.36
CA THR A 161 -5.39 -14.85 -15.22
C THR A 161 -5.17 -16.18 -14.51
N VAL A 162 -6.16 -17.08 -14.56
CA VAL A 162 -6.07 -18.47 -14.06
C VAL A 162 -5.82 -19.41 -15.24
N VAL A 163 -4.75 -20.20 -15.15
CA VAL A 163 -4.40 -21.21 -16.16
C VAL A 163 -4.88 -22.57 -15.67
N CYS A 164 -5.78 -23.19 -16.42
CA CYS A 164 -6.34 -24.51 -16.17
C CYS A 164 -5.87 -25.51 -17.25
N CYS A 165 -5.95 -26.80 -16.96
CA CYS A 165 -5.80 -27.87 -17.95
C CYS A 165 -7.15 -28.58 -18.13
N ALA A 166 -7.58 -28.77 -19.38
CA ALA A 166 -8.82 -29.48 -19.67
C ALA A 166 -8.81 -30.90 -19.07
N GLY A 167 -9.88 -31.26 -18.37
CA GLY A 167 -10.04 -32.54 -17.69
C GLY A 167 -9.27 -32.67 -16.37
N ALA A 168 -8.54 -31.65 -15.91
CA ALA A 168 -7.83 -31.66 -14.64
C ALA A 168 -8.36 -30.57 -13.69
N PRO A 169 -8.59 -30.90 -12.41
CA PRO A 169 -9.07 -29.92 -11.44
C PRO A 169 -7.99 -28.88 -11.15
N THR A 170 -8.40 -27.62 -11.10
CA THR A 170 -7.59 -26.48 -10.65
C THR A 170 -8.19 -25.93 -9.37
N PHE A 171 -7.36 -25.73 -8.34
CA PHE A 171 -7.81 -25.28 -7.02
C PHE A 171 -7.48 -23.81 -6.80
N LEU A 172 -8.48 -23.04 -6.38
CA LEU A 172 -8.32 -21.66 -5.91
C LEU A 172 -8.90 -21.55 -4.51
N HIS A 173 -8.58 -20.48 -3.80
CA HIS A 173 -9.11 -20.26 -2.45
C HIS A 173 -9.56 -18.82 -2.28
N ILE A 174 -10.69 -18.60 -1.60
CA ILE A 174 -11.09 -17.28 -1.09
C ILE A 174 -10.79 -17.26 0.38
N GLU A 175 -10.16 -16.18 0.84
CA GLU A 175 -10.05 -15.87 2.25
C GLU A 175 -11.26 -15.02 2.67
N PRO A 176 -12.23 -15.59 3.39
CA PRO A 176 -13.37 -14.83 3.89
C PRO A 176 -12.88 -13.93 5.03
N ARG A 177 -13.11 -12.63 4.89
CA ARG A 177 -12.76 -11.62 5.89
C ARG A 177 -13.97 -10.78 6.24
N ASP A 178 -14.04 -10.34 7.49
CA ASP A 178 -15.03 -9.35 7.92
C ASP A 178 -14.66 -7.94 7.46
N GLU A 179 -15.51 -6.96 7.74
CA GLU A 179 -15.30 -5.57 7.29
C GLU A 179 -14.05 -4.88 7.86
N HIS A 180 -13.47 -5.44 8.92
CA HIS A 180 -12.23 -4.99 9.57
C HIS A 180 -11.01 -5.82 9.16
N GLY A 181 -11.18 -6.80 8.26
CA GLY A 181 -10.11 -7.63 7.74
C GLY A 181 -9.76 -8.82 8.64
N ASN A 182 -10.54 -9.18 9.65
CA ASN A 182 -10.31 -10.41 10.40
C ASN A 182 -10.77 -11.62 9.58
N THR A 183 -10.03 -12.71 9.62
CA THR A 183 -10.43 -13.97 8.99
C THR A 183 -11.71 -14.48 9.66
N CYS A 184 -12.77 -14.66 8.86
CA CYS A 184 -14.06 -15.13 9.35
C CYS A 184 -13.94 -16.52 9.99
N GLN A 185 -14.71 -16.74 11.06
CA GLN A 185 -14.86 -18.05 11.66
C GLN A 185 -16.28 -18.55 11.49
N PHE A 186 -16.41 -19.77 10.98
CA PHE A 186 -17.69 -20.40 10.71
C PHE A 186 -17.97 -21.47 11.78
N THR A 187 -19.16 -21.42 12.37
CA THR A 187 -19.61 -22.42 13.34
C THR A 187 -19.99 -23.72 12.65
N GLN A 188 -20.25 -24.78 13.42
CA GLN A 188 -20.60 -26.09 12.83
C GLN A 188 -21.94 -26.05 12.06
N ASP A 189 -22.85 -25.15 12.43
CA ASP A 189 -24.20 -25.06 11.85
C ASP A 189 -24.32 -24.04 10.70
N SER A 190 -23.27 -23.24 10.46
CA SER A 190 -23.24 -22.26 9.37
C SER A 190 -22.93 -22.93 8.03
N ASP A 191 -23.55 -22.46 6.95
CA ASP A 191 -23.17 -22.79 5.57
C ASP A 191 -22.22 -21.71 5.02
N PRO A 192 -20.89 -21.92 5.00
CA PRO A 192 -19.93 -20.86 4.66
C PRO A 192 -19.91 -20.51 3.18
N ILE A 193 -20.48 -21.37 2.32
CA ILE A 193 -20.53 -21.14 0.88
C ILE A 193 -21.82 -20.42 0.45
N LYS A 194 -22.79 -20.30 1.36
CA LYS A 194 -24.03 -19.57 1.10
C LYS A 194 -23.73 -18.10 0.79
N GLY A 195 -24.41 -17.55 -0.20
CA GLY A 195 -24.26 -16.16 -0.62
C GLY A 195 -23.21 -15.96 -1.73
N TYR A 196 -22.31 -16.91 -1.96
CA TYR A 196 -21.36 -16.84 -3.07
C TYR A 196 -22.04 -17.15 -4.41
N LYS A 197 -21.68 -16.38 -5.44
CA LYS A 197 -22.08 -16.60 -6.83
C LYS A 197 -20.89 -16.44 -7.75
N ILE A 198 -20.78 -17.33 -8.74
CA ILE A 198 -19.73 -17.31 -9.76
C ILE A 198 -20.41 -17.17 -11.12
N ASP A 199 -20.22 -16.01 -11.75
CA ASP A 199 -20.70 -15.75 -13.10
C ASP A 199 -19.55 -15.97 -14.09
N ILE A 200 -19.77 -16.83 -15.10
CA ILE A 200 -18.77 -17.14 -16.13
C ILE A 200 -19.26 -16.60 -17.47
N PHE A 201 -18.43 -15.81 -18.11
CA PHE A 201 -18.68 -15.12 -19.37
C PHE A 201 -17.78 -15.64 -20.49
N ASP A 202 -18.30 -15.64 -21.70
CA ASP A 202 -17.47 -15.78 -22.90
C ASP A 202 -16.72 -14.48 -23.22
N LEU A 203 -15.88 -14.51 -24.25
CA LEU A 203 -15.10 -13.33 -24.69
C LEU A 203 -15.96 -12.20 -25.30
N TYR A 204 -17.25 -12.44 -25.55
CA TYR A 204 -18.21 -11.40 -25.97
C TYR A 204 -18.90 -10.75 -24.77
N GLY A 205 -18.57 -11.17 -23.54
CA GLY A 205 -19.22 -10.68 -22.32
C GLY A 205 -20.60 -11.29 -22.08
N LYS A 206 -20.96 -12.37 -22.79
CA LYS A 206 -22.23 -13.06 -22.57
C LYS A 206 -22.06 -14.16 -21.53
N LEU A 207 -23.01 -14.26 -20.60
CA LEU A 207 -23.05 -15.32 -19.59
C LEU A 207 -23.09 -16.70 -20.27
N SER A 208 -22.30 -17.64 -19.78
CA SER A 208 -22.15 -18.98 -20.34
C SER A 208 -22.95 -20.02 -19.57
N ASP A 209 -24.08 -20.46 -20.15
CA ASP A 209 -24.86 -21.57 -19.59
C ASP A 209 -24.07 -22.89 -19.58
N LYS A 210 -23.18 -23.08 -20.57
CA LYS A 210 -22.36 -24.30 -20.70
C LYS A 210 -21.41 -24.48 -19.51
N TYR A 211 -20.86 -23.40 -18.97
CA TYR A 211 -19.82 -23.45 -17.94
C TYR A 211 -20.29 -22.99 -16.56
N CYS A 212 -21.58 -22.72 -16.37
CA CYS A 212 -22.13 -22.21 -15.10
C CYS A 212 -21.75 -23.06 -13.87
N ASN A 213 -21.58 -24.38 -14.04
CA ASN A 213 -21.21 -25.32 -12.98
C ASN A 213 -19.76 -25.82 -13.07
N ALA A 214 -18.91 -25.18 -13.89
CA ALA A 214 -17.51 -25.60 -14.06
C ALA A 214 -16.65 -25.31 -12.81
N ILE A 215 -17.13 -24.47 -11.88
CA ILE A 215 -16.44 -24.14 -10.64
C ILE A 215 -17.36 -24.45 -9.46
N THR A 216 -16.91 -25.34 -8.57
CA THR A 216 -17.66 -25.73 -7.36
C THR A 216 -16.99 -25.21 -6.10
N LEU A 217 -17.79 -24.85 -5.10
CA LEU A 217 -17.33 -24.32 -3.81
C LEU A 217 -17.39 -25.37 -2.70
N SER A 218 -16.41 -25.34 -1.79
CA SER A 218 -16.42 -26.11 -0.55
C SER A 218 -15.68 -25.35 0.55
N TYR A 219 -16.03 -25.54 1.82
CA TYR A 219 -15.30 -24.90 2.93
C TYR A 219 -14.14 -25.77 3.44
N ASP A 220 -12.92 -25.22 3.42
CA ASP A 220 -11.74 -25.79 4.06
C ASP A 220 -11.67 -25.27 5.50
N LYS A 221 -12.24 -26.07 6.42
CA LYS A 221 -12.33 -25.76 7.85
C LYS A 221 -10.96 -25.66 8.54
N VAL A 222 -9.95 -26.39 8.05
CA VAL A 222 -8.61 -26.40 8.68
C VAL A 222 -7.92 -25.06 8.49
N ASN A 223 -8.05 -24.49 7.28
CA ASN A 223 -7.41 -23.23 6.92
C ASN A 223 -8.38 -22.03 6.92
N ALA A 224 -9.61 -22.21 7.41
CA ALA A 224 -10.67 -21.21 7.47
C ALA A 224 -10.89 -20.44 6.15
N ARG A 225 -10.97 -21.17 5.03
CA ARG A 225 -11.05 -20.60 3.67
C ARG A 225 -12.08 -21.31 2.80
N ILE A 226 -12.59 -20.62 1.79
CA ILE A 226 -13.48 -21.24 0.78
C ILE A 226 -12.60 -21.77 -0.35
N SER A 227 -12.69 -23.06 -0.63
CA SER A 227 -12.01 -23.71 -1.75
C SER A 227 -12.89 -23.74 -2.98
N LEU A 228 -12.31 -23.38 -4.12
CA LEU A 228 -12.92 -23.41 -5.44
C LEU A 228 -12.24 -24.49 -6.25
N THR A 229 -13.00 -25.46 -6.74
CA THR A 229 -12.51 -26.50 -7.64
C THR A 229 -13.04 -26.21 -9.03
N ALA A 230 -12.15 -25.77 -9.93
CA ALA A 230 -12.47 -25.50 -11.32
C ALA A 230 -12.12 -26.71 -12.19
N LEU A 231 -13.10 -27.24 -12.92
CA LEU A 231 -12.94 -28.38 -13.83
C LEU A 231 -13.63 -28.08 -15.16
N PHE A 232 -12.82 -27.93 -16.20
CA PHE A 232 -13.30 -27.64 -17.55
C PHE A 232 -13.07 -28.85 -18.47
N PRO A 233 -14.07 -29.27 -19.26
CA PRO A 233 -13.96 -30.47 -20.09
C PRO A 233 -13.12 -30.25 -21.37
N GLU A 234 -13.01 -29.01 -21.84
CA GLU A 234 -12.37 -28.69 -23.13
C GLU A 234 -11.55 -27.39 -23.05
N PRO A 235 -10.59 -27.19 -23.95
CA PRO A 235 -9.86 -25.94 -24.06
C PRO A 235 -10.77 -24.77 -24.44
N VAL A 236 -10.68 -23.67 -23.70
CA VAL A 236 -11.53 -22.49 -23.86
C VAL A 236 -10.89 -21.29 -23.15
N CYS A 237 -11.25 -20.07 -23.55
CA CYS A 237 -10.92 -18.86 -22.83
C CYS A 237 -12.20 -18.16 -22.39
N LEU A 238 -12.28 -17.85 -21.10
CA LEU A 238 -13.48 -17.34 -20.43
C LEU A 238 -13.09 -16.21 -19.49
N ARG A 239 -14.08 -15.50 -18.97
CA ARG A 239 -13.93 -14.58 -17.85
C ARG A 239 -14.84 -15.01 -16.71
N ALA A 240 -14.39 -14.95 -15.47
CA ALA A 240 -15.19 -15.29 -14.30
C ALA A 240 -15.25 -14.09 -13.35
N VAL A 241 -16.41 -13.87 -12.75
CA VAL A 241 -16.64 -12.87 -11.72
C VAL A 241 -17.24 -13.56 -10.51
N ILE A 242 -16.56 -13.45 -9.37
CA ILE A 242 -17.02 -13.97 -8.09
C ILE A 242 -17.65 -12.82 -7.29
N SER A 243 -18.85 -13.06 -6.79
CA SER A 243 -19.55 -12.16 -5.88
C SER A 243 -20.02 -12.88 -4.63
N TYR A 244 -20.27 -12.12 -3.57
CA TYR A 244 -20.90 -12.57 -2.34
C TYR A 244 -22.03 -11.61 -1.99
N GLU A 245 -23.24 -12.15 -1.78
CA GLU A 245 -24.46 -11.36 -1.52
C GLU A 245 -24.68 -10.25 -2.55
N GLY A 246 -24.37 -10.55 -3.83
CA GLY A 246 -24.50 -9.62 -4.95
C GLY A 246 -23.35 -8.61 -5.12
N HIS A 247 -22.38 -8.58 -4.21
CA HIS A 247 -21.22 -7.68 -4.29
C HIS A 247 -19.98 -8.40 -4.83
N PRO A 248 -19.31 -7.89 -5.88
CA PRO A 248 -18.06 -8.46 -6.37
C PRO A 248 -16.98 -8.50 -5.29
N ILE A 249 -16.26 -9.61 -5.23
CA ILE A 249 -15.09 -9.74 -4.36
C ILE A 249 -13.89 -9.09 -5.06
N PRO A 250 -13.06 -8.28 -4.38
CA PRO A 250 -11.81 -7.76 -4.92
C PRO A 250 -10.91 -8.88 -5.46
N ASN A 251 -10.33 -8.63 -6.63
CA ASN A 251 -9.60 -9.62 -7.42
C ASN A 251 -10.40 -10.89 -7.74
N GLY A 252 -11.72 -10.90 -7.56
CA GLY A 252 -12.65 -11.96 -7.93
C GLY A 252 -13.09 -11.91 -9.40
N ASP A 253 -12.68 -10.90 -10.15
CA ASP A 253 -12.81 -10.82 -11.61
C ASP A 253 -11.50 -11.26 -12.28
N PHE A 254 -11.56 -12.27 -13.15
CA PHE A 254 -10.39 -12.85 -13.78
C PHE A 254 -10.66 -13.57 -15.08
N ASP A 255 -9.63 -13.60 -15.94
CA ASP A 255 -9.63 -14.43 -17.13
C ASP A 255 -9.26 -15.87 -16.78
N ILE A 256 -9.85 -16.82 -17.49
CA ILE A 256 -9.55 -18.25 -17.41
C ILE A 256 -9.03 -18.69 -18.77
N ILE A 257 -7.84 -19.30 -18.78
CA ILE A 257 -7.30 -19.99 -19.96
C ILE A 257 -7.29 -21.48 -19.64
N VAL A 258 -8.16 -22.23 -20.30
CA VAL A 258 -8.14 -23.69 -20.25
C VAL A 258 -7.33 -24.20 -21.42
N LEU A 259 -6.19 -24.83 -21.12
CA LEU A 259 -5.28 -25.41 -22.10
C LEU A 259 -5.65 -26.87 -22.41
N SER A 260 -5.27 -27.32 -23.60
CA SER A 260 -5.22 -28.75 -23.90
C SER A 260 -4.05 -29.40 -23.16
N SER A 261 -4.07 -30.73 -22.99
CA SER A 261 -2.96 -31.44 -22.34
C SER A 261 -1.62 -31.23 -23.07
N SER A 262 -1.63 -31.09 -24.40
CA SER A 262 -0.42 -30.80 -25.18
C SER A 262 0.12 -29.39 -24.91
N ASP A 263 -0.76 -28.39 -24.84
CA ASP A 263 -0.39 -27.01 -24.58
C ASP A 263 0.11 -26.84 -23.14
N THR A 264 -0.55 -27.50 -22.17
CA THR A 264 -0.08 -27.57 -20.78
C THR A 264 1.33 -28.15 -20.69
N THR A 265 1.60 -29.25 -21.40
CA THR A 265 2.94 -29.86 -21.43
C THR A 265 3.97 -28.90 -22.03
N LEU A 266 3.61 -28.18 -23.08
CA LEU A 266 4.48 -27.17 -23.70
C LEU A 266 4.78 -26.00 -22.75
N VAL A 267 3.77 -25.48 -22.05
CA VAL A 267 3.93 -24.41 -21.04
C VAL A 267 4.87 -24.87 -19.91
N HIS A 268 4.69 -26.09 -19.37
CA HIS A 268 5.59 -26.62 -18.36
C HIS A 268 7.04 -26.76 -18.86
N LYS A 269 7.21 -27.22 -20.11
CA LYS A 269 8.53 -27.29 -20.76
C LYS A 269 9.17 -25.92 -20.90
N ASN A 270 8.40 -24.90 -21.27
CA ASN A 270 8.86 -23.52 -21.35
C ASN A 270 9.36 -23.01 -19.98
N ILE A 271 8.57 -23.21 -18.92
CA ILE A 271 8.89 -22.74 -17.57
C ILE A 271 10.11 -23.46 -16.97
N ALA A 272 10.28 -24.74 -17.29
CA ALA A 272 11.41 -25.55 -16.83
C ALA A 272 12.71 -25.30 -17.62
N SER A 273 12.61 -24.72 -18.82
CA SER A 273 13.77 -24.50 -19.69
C SER A 273 14.77 -23.51 -19.07
N ARG A 274 16.05 -23.87 -19.04
CA ARG A 274 17.13 -22.93 -18.68
C ARG A 274 17.47 -21.96 -19.81
N LYS A 275 17.16 -22.32 -21.06
CA LYS A 275 17.33 -21.48 -22.25
C LYS A 275 15.97 -20.92 -22.65
N HIS A 276 15.65 -19.72 -22.17
CA HIS A 276 14.36 -19.06 -22.39
C HIS A 276 14.27 -18.42 -23.79
N ASN A 277 14.66 -19.15 -24.84
CA ASN A 277 14.47 -18.72 -26.23
C ASN A 277 13.10 -19.15 -26.74
N ILE A 278 12.06 -18.87 -25.95
CA ILE A 278 10.68 -19.24 -26.26
C ILE A 278 10.15 -18.16 -27.17
N CYS A 279 9.81 -18.50 -28.41
CA CYS A 279 9.22 -17.56 -29.35
C CYS A 279 8.08 -18.18 -30.16
N TYR A 280 7.12 -17.33 -30.50
CA TYR A 280 5.93 -17.70 -31.25
C TYR A 280 5.69 -16.70 -32.37
N GLU A 281 5.16 -17.19 -33.48
CA GLU A 281 4.73 -16.33 -34.58
C GLU A 281 3.44 -15.60 -34.21
N ALA A 282 3.40 -14.30 -34.50
CA ALA A 282 2.20 -13.50 -34.33
C ALA A 282 2.06 -12.50 -35.49
N LYS A 283 0.87 -11.91 -35.60
CA LYS A 283 0.59 -10.80 -36.51
C LYS A 283 0.24 -9.57 -35.69
N LEU A 284 0.97 -8.48 -35.91
CA LEU A 284 0.74 -7.18 -35.29
C LEU A 284 -0.23 -6.37 -36.15
N PHE A 285 -1.41 -6.11 -35.60
CA PHE A 285 -2.47 -5.34 -36.27
C PHE A 285 -2.25 -3.83 -36.13
N GLY A 286 -1.59 -3.40 -35.07
CA GLY A 286 -1.26 -2.00 -34.83
C GLY A 286 -1.26 -1.66 -33.34
N ILE A 287 -1.41 -0.37 -33.08
CA ILE A 287 -1.65 0.16 -31.73
C ILE A 287 -3.16 0.09 -31.48
N TYR A 288 -3.56 -0.52 -30.37
CA TYR A 288 -4.95 -0.65 -29.99
C TYR A 288 -5.59 0.74 -29.77
N GLY A 289 -6.83 0.91 -30.22
CA GLY A 289 -7.54 2.19 -30.23
C GLY A 289 -7.24 3.08 -31.44
N GLN A 290 -6.27 2.72 -32.30
CA GLN A 290 -6.05 3.35 -33.60
C GLN A 290 -6.62 2.50 -34.73
N GLN A 291 -6.77 3.09 -35.92
CA GLN A 291 -7.14 2.35 -37.11
C GLN A 291 -6.09 1.25 -37.37
N ARG A 292 -6.55 -0.01 -37.43
CA ARG A 292 -5.70 -1.16 -37.74
C ARG A 292 -4.96 -0.92 -39.04
N TRP A 293 -3.71 -1.37 -39.10
CA TRP A 293 -2.95 -1.32 -40.33
C TRP A 293 -3.63 -2.18 -41.40
N SER A 294 -3.71 -1.62 -42.61
CA SER A 294 -4.32 -2.30 -43.77
C SER A 294 -3.69 -3.67 -44.07
N LYS A 295 -2.42 -3.86 -43.68
CA LYS A 295 -1.73 -5.15 -43.69
C LYS A 295 -1.07 -5.40 -42.33
N PRO A 296 -1.52 -6.41 -41.58
CA PRO A 296 -0.87 -6.83 -40.33
C PRO A 296 0.57 -7.28 -40.58
N ARG A 297 1.49 -6.87 -39.71
CA ARG A 297 2.93 -7.20 -39.85
C ARG A 297 3.23 -8.54 -39.16
N LYS A 298 4.03 -9.39 -39.80
CA LYS A 298 4.49 -10.64 -39.20
C LYS A 298 5.59 -10.34 -38.18
N VAL A 299 5.38 -10.76 -36.94
CA VAL A 299 6.28 -10.53 -35.81
C VAL A 299 6.53 -11.84 -35.04
N LEU A 300 7.58 -11.84 -34.24
CA LEU A 300 7.91 -12.90 -33.29
C LEU A 300 7.69 -12.38 -31.88
N CYS A 301 6.88 -13.09 -31.11
CA CYS A 301 6.63 -12.85 -29.70
C CYS A 301 7.57 -13.75 -28.87
N TYR A 302 8.56 -13.14 -28.22
CA TYR A 302 9.49 -13.81 -27.31
C TYR A 302 8.95 -13.69 -25.88
N VAL A 303 8.79 -14.81 -25.18
CA VAL A 303 8.30 -14.85 -23.79
C VAL A 303 9.41 -15.38 -22.89
N GLY A 304 9.76 -14.64 -21.84
CA GLY A 304 10.78 -15.07 -20.89
C GLY A 304 10.46 -14.66 -19.46
N PRO A 305 11.28 -15.09 -18.48
CA PRO A 305 11.04 -14.88 -17.05
C PRO A 305 11.28 -13.43 -16.58
N LYS A 306 11.62 -12.52 -17.50
CA LYS A 306 11.82 -11.09 -17.21
C LYS A 306 10.93 -10.18 -18.06
N GLN A 307 10.53 -10.63 -19.25
CA GLN A 307 9.86 -9.78 -20.23
C GLN A 307 9.22 -10.58 -21.37
N VAL A 308 8.25 -9.95 -22.02
CA VAL A 308 7.73 -10.32 -23.35
C VAL A 308 8.29 -9.32 -24.36
N THR A 309 8.86 -9.79 -25.47
CA THR A 309 9.44 -8.92 -26.49
C THR A 309 8.89 -9.25 -27.86
N ILE A 310 8.37 -8.23 -28.54
CA ILE A 310 7.85 -8.35 -29.90
C ILE A 310 8.92 -7.84 -30.86
N LYS A 311 9.31 -8.68 -31.83
CA LYS A 311 10.30 -8.34 -32.85
C LYS A 311 9.76 -8.55 -34.25
N GLU A 312 10.05 -7.62 -35.15
CA GLU A 312 9.83 -7.75 -36.58
C GLU A 312 11.16 -8.13 -37.25
N MET A 313 11.14 -9.09 -38.17
CA MET A 313 12.35 -9.50 -38.90
C MET A 313 12.50 -8.65 -40.17
N ILE A 314 13.33 -7.60 -40.12
CA ILE A 314 13.69 -6.80 -41.28
C ILE A 314 14.52 -7.66 -42.23
N LEU A 315 14.18 -7.66 -43.52
CA LEU A 315 14.86 -8.45 -44.57
C LEU A 315 14.96 -9.94 -44.22
N LYS A 316 14.07 -10.45 -43.33
CA LYS A 316 14.07 -11.82 -42.79
C LYS A 316 15.28 -12.20 -41.92
N ILE A 317 16.25 -11.30 -41.70
CA ILE A 317 17.50 -11.62 -40.97
C ILE A 317 17.81 -10.67 -39.80
N ILE A 318 17.37 -9.41 -39.85
CA ILE A 318 17.68 -8.41 -38.82
C ILE A 318 16.49 -8.26 -37.87
N PRO A 319 16.61 -8.69 -36.58
CA PRO A 319 15.53 -8.55 -35.63
C PRO A 319 15.40 -7.09 -35.17
N LYS A 320 14.32 -6.41 -35.56
CA LYS A 320 13.92 -5.09 -35.05
C LYS A 320 12.98 -5.26 -33.87
N ARG A 321 13.36 -4.74 -32.71
CA ARG A 321 12.46 -4.67 -31.54
C ARG A 321 11.34 -3.68 -31.81
N ILE A 322 10.09 -4.12 -31.65
CA ILE A 322 8.90 -3.29 -31.77
C ILE A 322 8.44 -2.82 -30.39
N ALA A 323 8.28 -3.76 -29.46
CA ALA A 323 7.86 -3.49 -28.09
C ALA A 323 8.50 -4.50 -27.14
N THR A 324 8.71 -4.09 -25.89
CA THR A 324 9.11 -4.98 -24.80
C THR A 324 8.28 -4.64 -23.58
N PHE A 325 7.57 -5.63 -23.05
CA PHE A 325 6.77 -5.56 -21.84
C PHE A 325 7.50 -6.31 -20.75
N ARG A 326 7.60 -5.74 -19.55
CA ARG A 326 8.21 -6.42 -18.42
C ARG A 326 7.29 -7.55 -17.95
N LEU A 327 7.86 -8.57 -17.32
CA LEU A 327 7.09 -9.59 -16.64
C LEU A 327 6.76 -9.12 -15.21
N CYS A 328 5.71 -8.32 -15.08
CA CYS A 328 5.26 -7.74 -13.82
C CYS A 328 3.72 -7.68 -13.75
N PRO A 329 3.12 -7.49 -12.56
CA PRO A 329 1.67 -7.48 -12.40
C PRO A 329 0.92 -6.45 -13.25
N SER A 330 1.55 -5.31 -13.58
CA SER A 330 0.97 -4.28 -14.44
C SER A 330 0.86 -4.67 -15.91
N THR A 331 1.64 -5.66 -16.38
CA THR A 331 1.53 -6.16 -17.76
C THR A 331 0.37 -7.16 -17.85
N LYS A 332 -0.72 -6.72 -18.48
CA LYS A 332 -1.96 -7.47 -18.66
C LYS A 332 -2.12 -7.96 -20.09
N PHE A 333 -2.74 -9.13 -20.22
CA PHE A 333 -3.23 -9.66 -21.49
C PHE A 333 -4.74 -9.48 -21.50
N GLN A 334 -5.27 -8.85 -22.54
CA GLN A 334 -6.73 -8.76 -22.74
C GLN A 334 -7.11 -9.64 -23.94
N PHE A 335 -8.04 -10.56 -23.74
CA PHE A 335 -8.47 -11.50 -24.79
C PHE A 335 -9.65 -10.93 -25.54
N LEU A 336 -9.50 -10.75 -26.86
CA LEU A 336 -10.57 -10.22 -27.71
C LEU A 336 -11.37 -11.37 -28.33
N PRO A 337 -12.69 -11.16 -28.54
CA PRO A 337 -13.51 -12.14 -29.23
C PRO A 337 -13.07 -12.31 -30.70
N PRO A 338 -13.39 -13.45 -31.34
CA PRO A 338 -13.25 -13.60 -32.78
C PRO A 338 -13.97 -12.50 -33.56
N PRO A 339 -13.44 -12.03 -34.71
CA PRO A 339 -14.10 -11.05 -35.57
C PRO A 339 -15.52 -11.49 -35.96
N ALA A 340 -16.48 -10.55 -35.97
CA ALA A 340 -17.86 -10.82 -36.34
C ALA A 340 -17.96 -11.45 -37.75
N GLY A 341 -18.76 -12.53 -37.88
CA GLY A 341 -18.96 -13.26 -39.15
C GLY A 341 -18.16 -14.56 -39.29
N THR A 342 -17.26 -14.89 -38.36
CA THR A 342 -16.68 -16.23 -38.27
C THR A 342 -17.53 -17.13 -37.36
N ASN A 343 -18.33 -18.03 -37.94
CA ASN A 343 -19.02 -19.11 -37.22
C ASN A 343 -18.02 -20.18 -36.75
N VAL A 344 -17.06 -19.79 -35.89
CA VAL A 344 -16.06 -20.70 -35.33
C VAL A 344 -16.31 -20.83 -33.83
N PRO A 345 -16.57 -22.04 -33.30
CA PRO A 345 -16.66 -22.27 -31.87
C PRO A 345 -15.36 -21.82 -31.19
N VAL A 346 -15.47 -21.17 -30.04
CA VAL A 346 -14.33 -20.71 -29.21
C VAL A 346 -13.37 -21.85 -28.81
N SER A 347 -13.72 -23.12 -29.09
CA SER A 347 -13.02 -24.33 -28.68
C SER A 347 -12.05 -24.96 -29.69
N ASN A 348 -11.96 -24.48 -30.95
CA ASN A 348 -11.11 -25.15 -31.94
C ASN A 348 -9.82 -24.39 -32.25
N ASN A 349 -8.78 -24.71 -31.50
CA ASN A 349 -7.41 -24.25 -31.76
C ASN A 349 -6.76 -24.91 -33.00
N ASN A 350 -7.50 -25.69 -33.81
CA ASN A 350 -6.85 -26.56 -34.79
C ASN A 350 -7.40 -26.62 -36.22
N ASN A 351 -8.43 -25.89 -36.65
CA ASN A 351 -8.66 -25.69 -38.09
C ASN A 351 -9.72 -24.62 -38.43
N ASN A 352 -9.33 -23.74 -39.37
CA ASN A 352 -10.14 -22.95 -40.32
C ASN A 352 -10.66 -21.53 -39.98
N GLY A 353 -10.58 -20.67 -41.01
CA GLY A 353 -11.40 -19.46 -41.19
C GLY A 353 -10.61 -18.19 -41.50
N ASN A 354 -10.09 -17.53 -40.46
CA ASN A 354 -9.28 -16.32 -40.57
C ASN A 354 -7.82 -16.67 -40.23
N GLY A 355 -6.93 -16.70 -41.22
CA GLY A 355 -5.54 -17.19 -41.12
C GLY A 355 -4.58 -16.41 -40.20
N HIS A 356 -5.07 -15.77 -39.15
CA HIS A 356 -4.33 -14.87 -38.26
C HIS A 356 -4.26 -15.37 -36.79
N GLY A 357 -5.06 -16.35 -36.38
CA GLY A 357 -5.09 -16.87 -35.00
C GLY A 357 -5.98 -16.04 -34.07
N ALA A 358 -5.97 -16.37 -32.78
CA ALA A 358 -6.79 -15.69 -31.78
C ALA A 358 -6.17 -14.33 -31.39
N ILE A 359 -7.02 -13.32 -31.18
CA ILE A 359 -6.60 -11.93 -30.95
C ILE A 359 -6.44 -11.65 -29.45
N PHE A 360 -5.46 -10.83 -29.11
CA PHE A 360 -5.20 -10.34 -27.76
C PHE A 360 -4.47 -9.00 -27.79
N ILE A 361 -4.56 -8.29 -26.68
CA ILE A 361 -3.83 -7.04 -26.43
C ILE A 361 -2.81 -7.31 -25.33
N ILE A 362 -1.62 -6.73 -25.47
CA ILE A 362 -0.68 -6.59 -24.36
C ILE A 362 -0.63 -5.13 -23.96
N ASP A 363 -0.83 -4.88 -22.68
CA ASP A 363 -0.88 -3.56 -22.06
C ASP A 363 -0.05 -3.58 -20.79
N ASP A 364 0.84 -2.61 -20.58
CA ASP A 364 1.56 -2.42 -19.32
C ASP A 364 1.23 -1.09 -18.64
N GLY A 365 0.26 -0.34 -19.19
CA GLY A 365 -0.12 0.99 -18.71
C GLY A 365 0.88 2.10 -19.06
N CYS A 366 2.03 1.80 -19.68
CA CYS A 366 3.10 2.76 -19.89
C CYS A 366 3.46 3.00 -21.38
N GLN A 367 3.23 2.00 -22.24
CA GLN A 367 3.47 2.13 -23.67
C GLN A 367 2.20 1.89 -24.48
N PRO A 368 2.15 2.29 -25.77
CA PRO A 368 0.97 2.06 -26.59
C PRO A 368 0.61 0.57 -26.60
N LYS A 369 -0.64 0.28 -26.22
CA LYS A 369 -1.21 -1.07 -26.21
C LYS A 369 -1.08 -1.67 -27.60
N ILE A 370 -0.55 -2.89 -27.70
CA ILE A 370 -0.37 -3.54 -29.01
C ILE A 370 -1.43 -4.60 -29.22
N GLU A 371 -2.01 -4.62 -30.42
CA GLU A 371 -2.97 -5.63 -30.81
C GLU A 371 -2.29 -6.72 -31.65
N LEU A 372 -2.31 -7.96 -31.15
CA LEU A 372 -1.67 -9.12 -31.74
C LEU A 372 -2.70 -10.21 -32.05
N ALA A 373 -2.40 -11.05 -33.04
CA ALA A 373 -3.03 -12.35 -33.18
C ALA A 373 -2.00 -13.46 -33.34
N SER A 374 -2.24 -14.60 -32.70
CA SER A 374 -1.37 -15.77 -32.75
C SER A 374 -2.20 -17.05 -32.59
N LYS A 375 -1.77 -18.15 -33.21
CA LYS A 375 -2.37 -19.47 -32.96
C LYS A 375 -2.02 -19.96 -31.56
N GLU A 376 -0.87 -19.55 -31.05
CA GLU A 376 -0.32 -19.92 -29.75
C GLU A 376 -0.66 -18.88 -28.67
N ARG A 377 -1.65 -18.00 -28.88
CA ARG A 377 -2.08 -16.97 -27.92
C ARG A 377 -2.19 -17.50 -26.49
N ASN A 378 -2.92 -18.61 -26.31
CA ASN A 378 -3.17 -19.17 -24.98
C ASN A 378 -1.88 -19.69 -24.33
N VAL A 379 -0.97 -20.28 -25.11
CA VAL A 379 0.35 -20.74 -24.64
C VAL A 379 1.25 -19.57 -24.27
N ILE A 380 1.27 -18.50 -25.07
CA ILE A 380 1.99 -17.26 -24.79
C ILE A 380 1.54 -16.67 -23.45
N ALA A 381 0.23 -16.45 -23.31
CA ALA A 381 -0.35 -15.86 -22.11
C ALA A 381 -0.16 -16.77 -20.88
N ALA A 382 -0.41 -18.07 -20.99
CA ALA A 382 -0.20 -19.00 -19.87
C ALA A 382 1.27 -19.09 -19.45
N THR A 383 2.21 -19.10 -20.39
CA THR A 383 3.66 -19.08 -20.10
C THR A 383 4.03 -17.78 -19.37
N PHE A 384 3.52 -16.64 -19.82
CA PHE A 384 3.68 -15.36 -19.14
C PHE A 384 3.12 -15.43 -17.71
N THR A 385 1.87 -15.86 -17.54
CA THR A 385 1.22 -15.95 -16.24
C THR A 385 2.05 -16.79 -15.28
N HIS A 386 2.46 -18.00 -15.66
CA HIS A 386 3.26 -18.86 -14.79
C HIS A 386 4.64 -18.29 -14.44
N PHE A 387 5.32 -17.61 -15.38
CA PHE A 387 6.55 -16.89 -15.03
C PHE A 387 6.26 -15.80 -14.02
N LEU A 388 5.17 -15.04 -14.18
CA LEU A 388 4.78 -13.98 -13.26
C LEU A 388 4.53 -14.55 -11.85
N LEU A 389 3.76 -15.64 -11.75
CA LEU A 389 3.48 -16.30 -10.46
C LEU A 389 4.76 -16.69 -9.74
N LYS A 390 5.72 -17.26 -10.49
CA LYS A 390 7.01 -17.69 -9.97
C LYS A 390 7.85 -16.51 -9.48
N ASN A 391 7.69 -15.33 -10.10
CA ASN A 391 8.46 -14.14 -9.76
C ASN A 391 7.88 -13.35 -8.59
N ILE A 392 6.58 -13.42 -8.30
CA ILE A 392 5.94 -12.63 -7.23
C ILE A 392 5.68 -13.43 -5.93
N GLY A 393 6.11 -14.69 -5.86
CA GLY A 393 5.91 -15.51 -4.66
C GLY A 393 4.49 -16.02 -4.45
N GLY A 394 3.61 -15.86 -5.44
CA GLY A 394 2.26 -16.42 -5.41
C GLY A 394 1.18 -15.55 -4.76
N SER A 395 1.44 -14.28 -4.46
CA SER A 395 0.43 -13.36 -3.91
C SER A 395 0.61 -11.93 -4.42
N GLU A 396 -0.50 -11.20 -4.53
CA GLU A 396 -0.53 -9.78 -4.90
C GLU A 396 -0.54 -8.84 -3.68
N THR A 397 -0.65 -9.32 -2.44
CA THR A 397 -0.65 -8.44 -1.27
C THR A 397 0.75 -7.87 -0.99
N PHE A 398 0.82 -6.61 -0.57
CA PHE A 398 2.10 -5.99 -0.19
C PHE A 398 2.88 -6.81 0.84
N LYS A 399 2.19 -7.37 1.85
CA LYS A 399 2.82 -8.12 2.94
C LYS A 399 3.46 -9.42 2.42
N ASP A 400 2.73 -10.17 1.59
CA ASP A 400 3.24 -11.41 1.02
C ASP A 400 4.37 -11.13 0.00
N LYS A 401 4.22 -10.10 -0.84
CA LYS A 401 5.29 -9.63 -1.74
C LYS A 401 6.54 -9.26 -0.95
N GLN A 402 6.39 -8.54 0.16
CA GLN A 402 7.50 -8.17 1.05
C GLN A 402 8.17 -9.41 1.66
N ASP A 403 7.39 -10.36 2.18
CA ASP A 403 7.93 -11.57 2.80
C ASP A 403 8.64 -12.47 1.78
N PHE A 404 8.08 -12.58 0.57
CA PHE A 404 8.72 -13.24 -0.56
C PHE A 404 10.02 -12.54 -0.99
N PHE A 405 9.98 -11.22 -1.15
CA PHE A 405 11.16 -10.41 -1.48
C PHE A 405 12.28 -10.64 -0.46
N TYR A 406 11.98 -10.54 0.84
CA TYR A 406 12.98 -10.79 1.87
C TYR A 406 13.51 -12.22 1.86
N HIS A 407 12.65 -13.21 1.59
CA HIS A 407 13.09 -14.60 1.42
C HIS A 407 14.07 -14.76 0.25
N GLU A 408 13.74 -14.25 -0.93
CA GLU A 408 14.60 -14.38 -2.11
C GLU A 408 15.91 -13.58 -1.97
N VAL A 409 15.90 -12.42 -1.30
CA VAL A 409 17.13 -11.68 -0.98
C VAL A 409 18.06 -12.50 -0.07
N ARG A 410 17.53 -13.09 1.01
CA ARG A 410 18.33 -13.96 1.92
C ARG A 410 18.88 -15.17 1.19
N LYS A 411 18.07 -15.80 0.34
CA LYS A 411 18.46 -16.95 -0.47
C LYS A 411 19.52 -16.60 -1.51
N PHE A 412 19.41 -15.46 -2.16
CA PHE A 412 20.41 -14.98 -3.13
C PHE A 412 21.78 -14.77 -2.47
N HIS A 413 21.79 -14.29 -1.22
CA HIS A 413 22.99 -14.05 -0.43
C HIS A 413 23.35 -15.17 0.55
N SER A 414 22.81 -16.39 0.36
CA SER A 414 22.99 -17.49 1.33
C SER A 414 24.44 -17.91 1.55
N ASN A 415 25.32 -17.58 0.60
CA ASN A 415 26.75 -17.92 0.64
C ASN A 415 27.61 -16.84 1.31
N TYR A 416 27.03 -15.70 1.70
CA TYR A 416 27.75 -14.62 2.38
C TYR A 416 27.47 -14.67 3.87
N TYR A 417 28.54 -14.65 4.66
CA TYR A 417 28.43 -14.57 6.11
C TYR A 417 28.18 -13.14 6.55
N HIS A 418 27.27 -12.95 7.51
CA HIS A 418 26.96 -11.64 8.07
C HIS A 418 27.94 -11.26 9.20
N GLU A 419 29.24 -11.38 8.93
CA GLU A 419 30.32 -11.07 9.88
C GLU A 419 30.50 -9.55 10.03
N LYS A 420 31.06 -9.14 11.17
CA LYS A 420 31.32 -7.73 11.45
C LYS A 420 32.36 -7.17 10.49
N ILE A 421 32.05 -6.02 9.88
CA ILE A 421 32.96 -5.26 9.04
C ILE A 421 33.10 -3.83 9.54
N ALA A 422 34.33 -3.42 9.85
CA ALA A 422 34.59 -2.11 10.41
C ALA A 422 34.45 -1.00 9.36
N VAL A 423 33.60 -0.01 9.64
CA VAL A 423 33.39 1.16 8.79
C VAL A 423 33.75 2.42 9.58
N LYS A 424 34.95 2.95 9.33
CA LYS A 424 35.48 4.14 10.02
C LYS A 424 35.19 5.41 9.22
N VAL A 425 34.42 6.33 9.79
CA VAL A 425 33.92 7.53 9.11
C VAL A 425 34.10 8.78 9.97
N THR A 426 33.97 9.96 9.37
CA THR A 426 33.98 11.26 10.07
C THR A 426 32.65 11.96 9.85
N ARG A 427 32.05 12.50 10.91
CA ARG A 427 30.70 13.08 10.88
C ARG A 427 30.61 14.28 9.94
N GLU A 428 31.61 15.15 9.95
CA GLU A 428 31.67 16.39 9.16
C GLU A 428 31.78 16.11 7.65
N LYS A 429 32.29 14.92 7.29
CA LYS A 429 32.50 14.49 5.90
C LYS A 429 31.91 13.11 5.67
N ILE A 430 30.67 12.93 6.12
CA ILE A 430 30.03 11.61 6.14
C ILE A 430 30.02 10.94 4.76
N LEU A 431 29.70 11.67 3.69
CA LEU A 431 29.66 11.13 2.33
C LEU A 431 31.06 10.75 1.83
N GLU A 432 32.03 11.66 1.90
CA GLU A 432 33.39 11.44 1.41
C GLU A 432 34.08 10.30 2.17
N SER A 433 33.99 10.31 3.50
CA SER A 433 34.60 9.29 4.35
C SER A 433 33.95 7.92 4.16
N SER A 434 32.63 7.85 4.00
CA SER A 434 31.90 6.59 3.73
C SER A 434 32.26 6.01 2.36
N MET A 435 32.33 6.84 1.32
CA MET A 435 32.76 6.38 0.00
C MET A 435 34.22 5.91 0.00
N LYS A 436 35.08 6.55 0.79
CA LYS A 436 36.48 6.12 0.97
C LYS A 436 36.56 4.78 1.70
N ALA A 437 35.82 4.62 2.80
CA ALA A 437 35.80 3.40 3.60
C ALA A 437 35.31 2.19 2.82
N THR A 438 34.31 2.38 1.95
CA THR A 438 33.67 1.32 1.16
C THR A 438 34.21 1.17 -0.26
N LYS A 439 35.23 1.95 -0.65
CA LYS A 439 35.75 2.03 -2.03
C LYS A 439 36.11 0.68 -2.65
N HIS A 440 36.63 -0.23 -1.83
CA HIS A 440 37.15 -1.54 -2.25
C HIS A 440 36.28 -2.71 -1.80
N PHE A 441 35.08 -2.43 -1.27
CA PHE A 441 34.18 -3.48 -0.81
C PHE A 441 33.68 -4.33 -1.98
N SER A 442 33.84 -5.63 -1.83
CA SER A 442 33.16 -6.65 -2.64
C SER A 442 31.68 -6.76 -2.27
N VAL A 443 30.91 -7.52 -3.05
CA VAL A 443 29.50 -7.82 -2.71
C VAL A 443 29.40 -8.49 -1.33
N SER A 444 30.35 -9.37 -0.99
CA SER A 444 30.39 -10.03 0.32
C SER A 444 30.58 -9.01 1.45
N ASP A 445 31.46 -8.02 1.27
CA ASP A 445 31.69 -6.97 2.26
C ASP A 445 30.44 -6.11 2.47
N TRP A 446 29.74 -5.77 1.38
CA TRP A 446 28.43 -5.09 1.45
C TRP A 446 27.36 -5.97 2.12
N CYS A 447 27.48 -7.29 2.14
CA CYS A 447 26.58 -8.20 2.86
C CYS A 447 26.98 -8.40 4.34
N GLY A 448 28.17 -7.94 4.74
CA GLY A 448 28.66 -7.98 6.12
C GLY A 448 27.92 -7.02 7.06
N ASN A 449 27.98 -7.27 8.36
CA ASN A 449 27.38 -6.44 9.39
C ASN A 449 28.25 -5.21 9.66
N PHE A 450 27.81 -4.02 9.24
CA PHE A 450 28.60 -2.79 9.38
C PHE A 450 28.72 -2.40 10.85
N GLU A 451 29.95 -2.40 11.37
CA GLU A 451 30.31 -1.89 12.69
C GLU A 451 30.88 -0.48 12.50
N VAL A 452 30.03 0.52 12.74
CA VAL A 452 30.38 1.92 12.41
C VAL A 452 31.13 2.56 13.57
N THR A 453 32.21 3.26 13.25
CA THR A 453 32.97 4.08 14.20
C THR A 453 33.13 5.50 13.65
N PHE A 454 32.59 6.48 14.38
CA PHE A 454 32.86 7.90 14.12
C PHE A 454 34.21 8.27 14.74
N GLN A 455 35.15 8.68 13.90
CA GLN A 455 36.51 8.99 14.35
C GLN A 455 36.51 10.19 15.30
N GLY A 456 37.14 10.04 16.47
CA GLY A 456 37.20 11.07 17.49
C GLY A 456 36.02 11.09 18.47
N GLU A 457 35.03 10.21 18.28
CA GLU A 457 33.85 10.11 19.16
C GLU A 457 33.93 8.83 20.03
N GLN A 458 33.45 8.89 21.27
CA GLN A 458 33.30 7.70 22.12
C GLN A 458 31.97 7.00 21.81
N GLY A 459 32.03 5.73 21.43
CA GLY A 459 30.83 4.91 21.22
C GLY A 459 31.19 3.46 20.87
N ILE A 460 30.39 2.52 21.38
CA ILE A 460 30.46 1.10 21.03
C ILE A 460 29.17 0.76 20.29
N ASP A 461 29.29 0.22 19.07
CA ASP A 461 28.13 -0.02 18.21
C ASP A 461 27.39 -1.30 18.60
N TRP A 462 26.33 -1.16 19.41
CA TRP A 462 25.30 -2.20 19.61
C TRP A 462 24.14 -2.07 18.60
N GLY A 463 24.35 -1.34 17.48
CA GLY A 463 23.38 -1.06 16.43
C GLY A 463 22.92 0.40 16.37
N GLY A 464 23.24 1.21 17.39
CA GLY A 464 22.89 2.64 17.45
C GLY A 464 23.69 3.49 16.45
N LEU A 465 25.01 3.31 16.42
CA LEU A 465 25.89 4.08 15.52
C LEU A 465 25.65 3.69 14.06
N ARG A 466 25.37 2.41 13.81
CA ARG A 466 24.95 1.94 12.48
C ARG A 466 23.67 2.62 12.00
N ARG A 467 22.62 2.69 12.83
CA ARG A 467 21.35 3.36 12.46
C ARG A 467 21.57 4.86 12.18
N GLU A 468 22.34 5.52 13.04
CA GLU A 468 22.70 6.92 12.86
C GLU A 468 23.48 7.14 11.56
N TRP A 469 24.42 6.26 11.23
CA TRP A 469 25.14 6.32 9.96
C TRP A 469 24.21 6.24 8.75
N PHE A 470 23.26 5.30 8.73
CA PHE A 470 22.27 5.19 7.66
C PHE A 470 21.43 6.45 7.53
N GLU A 471 21.03 7.06 8.65
CA GLU A 471 20.28 8.31 8.66
C GLU A 471 21.10 9.47 8.07
N LEU A 472 22.33 9.67 8.54
CA LEU A 472 23.20 10.75 8.08
C LEU A 472 23.60 10.59 6.61
N ILE A 473 23.93 9.36 6.18
CA ILE A 473 24.34 9.11 4.79
C ILE A 473 23.16 9.24 3.83
N CYS A 474 21.95 8.80 4.21
CA CYS A 474 20.75 9.04 3.40
C CYS A 474 20.48 10.53 3.26
N SER A 475 20.56 11.29 4.35
CA SER A 475 20.41 12.76 4.32
C SER A 475 21.45 13.39 3.39
N ALA A 476 22.73 13.04 3.53
CA ALA A 476 23.80 13.58 2.68
C ALA A 476 23.66 13.23 1.18
N LEU A 477 22.98 12.12 0.85
CA LEU A 477 22.79 11.67 -0.53
C LEU A 477 21.53 12.25 -1.18
N PHE A 478 20.42 12.31 -0.44
CA PHE A 478 19.09 12.56 -0.99
C PHE A 478 18.55 13.96 -0.67
N ASP A 479 19.17 14.68 0.26
CA ASP A 479 18.81 16.08 0.52
C ASP A 479 19.13 16.96 -0.71
N PRO A 480 18.14 17.71 -1.24
CA PRO A 480 18.33 18.59 -2.39
C PRO A 480 19.47 19.60 -2.22
N ARG A 481 19.75 20.03 -0.99
CA ARG A 481 20.84 20.98 -0.66
C ARG A 481 22.22 20.39 -0.95
N GLY A 482 22.34 19.06 -0.94
CA GLY A 482 23.55 18.35 -1.33
C GLY A 482 23.80 18.34 -2.84
N GLY A 483 22.79 18.66 -3.65
CA GLY A 483 22.91 18.83 -5.10
C GLY A 483 23.00 17.54 -5.93
N LEU A 484 23.11 16.36 -5.30
CA LEU A 484 23.08 15.07 -6.00
C LEU A 484 21.67 14.73 -6.49
N PHE A 485 20.68 14.97 -5.63
CA PHE A 485 19.26 15.00 -5.96
C PHE A 485 18.77 16.46 -5.93
N CYS A 486 17.65 16.75 -6.57
CA CYS A 486 17.00 18.06 -6.59
C CYS A 486 15.49 17.90 -6.43
N THR A 487 14.79 19.02 -6.26
CA THR A 487 13.32 19.08 -6.30
C THR A 487 12.89 19.81 -7.56
N PHE A 488 11.71 19.49 -8.09
CA PHE A 488 11.14 20.23 -9.23
C PHE A 488 10.66 21.64 -8.83
N HIS A 489 10.39 21.85 -7.54
CA HIS A 489 9.96 23.13 -7.00
C HIS A 489 10.59 23.36 -5.61
N ASP A 490 10.81 24.62 -5.25
CA ASP A 490 11.46 25.02 -3.99
C ASP A 490 10.44 25.05 -2.83
N LYS A 491 9.88 23.88 -2.51
CA LYS A 491 9.02 23.68 -1.32
C LYS A 491 9.65 22.63 -0.43
N ARG A 492 9.63 22.84 0.89
CA ARG A 492 10.18 21.88 1.88
C ARG A 492 9.61 20.47 1.78
N GLN A 493 8.39 20.34 1.27
CA GLN A 493 7.70 19.06 1.11
C GLN A 493 7.91 18.41 -0.27
N ALA A 494 8.71 19.00 -1.16
CA ALA A 494 8.88 18.52 -2.52
C ALA A 494 9.56 17.15 -2.54
N LEU A 495 9.13 16.31 -3.50
CA LEU A 495 9.75 15.02 -3.75
C LEU A 495 11.12 15.22 -4.41
N VAL A 496 12.06 14.33 -4.11
CA VAL A 496 13.43 14.40 -4.63
C VAL A 496 13.58 13.52 -5.87
N HIS A 497 14.29 14.06 -6.86
CA HIS A 497 14.59 13.43 -8.14
C HIS A 497 16.09 13.56 -8.45
N PRO A 498 16.72 12.63 -9.20
CA PRO A 498 18.12 12.79 -9.61
C PRO A 498 18.38 14.14 -10.28
N ASN A 499 19.47 14.83 -9.92
CA ASN A 499 19.77 16.16 -10.45
C ASN A 499 20.59 16.09 -11.76
N PRO A 500 20.00 16.42 -12.93
CA PRO A 500 20.74 16.45 -14.20
C PRO A 500 21.72 17.64 -14.25
N SER A 501 21.48 18.68 -13.47
CA SER A 501 22.27 19.92 -13.41
C SER A 501 23.14 19.98 -12.14
N ARG A 502 23.53 18.83 -11.61
CA ARG A 502 24.37 18.73 -10.40
C ARG A 502 25.73 19.44 -10.55
N PRO A 503 26.33 19.92 -9.45
CA PRO A 503 27.69 20.44 -9.45
C PRO A 503 28.71 19.45 -10.04
N ALA A 504 29.70 19.95 -10.80
CA ALA A 504 30.67 19.14 -11.54
C ALA A 504 31.51 18.16 -10.69
N HIS A 505 31.64 18.42 -9.38
CA HIS A 505 32.35 17.51 -8.45
C HIS A 505 31.52 16.25 -8.12
N LEU A 506 30.19 16.32 -8.24
CA LEU A 506 29.28 15.18 -8.05
C LEU A 506 29.18 14.38 -9.35
N LYS A 507 29.96 13.31 -9.41
CA LYS A 507 30.04 12.38 -10.55
C LYS A 507 29.07 11.20 -10.43
N LEU A 508 28.88 10.47 -11.53
CA LEU A 508 28.05 9.25 -11.61
C LEU A 508 28.35 8.20 -10.52
N LYS A 509 29.60 8.09 -10.05
CA LYS A 509 29.98 7.20 -8.93
C LYS A 509 29.24 7.50 -7.61
N HIS A 510 28.74 8.72 -7.42
CA HIS A 510 27.95 9.07 -6.23
C HIS A 510 26.53 8.49 -6.33
N PHE A 511 25.93 8.47 -7.53
CA PHE A 511 24.69 7.75 -7.78
C PHE A 511 24.87 6.23 -7.62
N GLU A 512 25.96 5.66 -8.14
CA GLU A 512 26.28 4.24 -7.90
C GLU A 512 26.43 3.93 -6.40
N PHE A 513 27.09 4.81 -5.65
CA PHE A 513 27.19 4.66 -4.19
C PHE A 513 25.82 4.80 -3.50
N ALA A 514 24.98 5.76 -3.91
CA ALA A 514 23.63 5.90 -3.39
C ALA A 514 22.79 4.65 -3.62
N GLY A 515 22.89 4.05 -4.82
CA GLY A 515 22.26 2.77 -5.14
C GLY A 515 22.72 1.64 -4.21
N LYS A 516 24.03 1.55 -3.92
CA LYS A 516 24.57 0.57 -2.96
C LYS A 516 24.05 0.79 -1.54
N VAL A 517 23.95 2.04 -1.08
CA VAL A 517 23.37 2.37 0.24
C VAL A 517 21.91 1.93 0.33
N VAL A 518 21.12 2.18 -0.72
CA VAL A 518 19.71 1.73 -0.77
C VAL A 518 19.61 0.21 -0.84
N GLY A 519 20.44 -0.44 -1.66
CA GLY A 519 20.50 -1.90 -1.72
C GLY A 519 20.90 -2.53 -0.38
N LYS A 520 21.82 -1.89 0.35
CA LYS A 520 22.20 -2.28 1.70
C LYS A 520 21.06 -2.14 2.69
N CYS A 521 20.26 -1.07 2.64
CA CYS A 521 19.09 -0.90 3.50
C CYS A 521 18.06 -2.03 3.31
N LEU A 522 17.78 -2.38 2.04
CA LEU A 522 16.89 -3.48 1.68
C LEU A 522 17.43 -4.83 2.16
N TYR A 523 18.73 -5.08 1.98
CA TYR A 523 19.39 -6.30 2.43
C TYR A 523 19.31 -6.46 3.95
N GLU A 524 19.70 -5.44 4.73
CA GLU A 524 19.63 -5.47 6.20
C GLU A 524 18.19 -5.71 6.68
N SER A 525 17.22 -5.04 6.06
CA SER A 525 15.80 -5.23 6.37
C SER A 525 15.29 -6.64 6.07
N ALA A 526 15.86 -7.32 5.08
CA ALA A 526 15.55 -8.71 4.78
C ALA A 526 16.07 -9.69 5.84
N LEU A 527 17.07 -9.33 6.65
CA LEU A 527 17.60 -10.19 7.72
C LEU A 527 16.69 -10.24 8.96
N GLY A 528 15.74 -9.30 9.07
CA GLY A 528 14.70 -9.31 10.11
C GLY A 528 14.53 -7.97 10.83
N GLY A 529 13.52 -7.89 11.70
CA GLY A 529 13.12 -6.64 12.38
C GLY A 529 14.24 -5.96 13.17
N THR A 530 15.14 -6.72 13.79
CA THR A 530 16.27 -6.19 14.57
C THR A 530 17.29 -5.43 13.72
N TYR A 531 17.43 -5.82 12.44
CA TYR A 531 18.41 -5.27 11.51
C TYR A 531 17.85 -4.17 10.62
N ARG A 532 16.52 -3.98 10.61
CA ARG A 532 15.80 -3.06 9.72
C ARG A 532 16.46 -1.69 9.63
N GLN A 533 16.77 -1.29 8.39
CA GLN A 533 17.28 0.02 8.01
C GLN A 533 16.36 0.60 6.95
N LEU A 534 15.82 1.79 7.21
CA LEU A 534 14.91 2.47 6.31
C LEU A 534 15.65 3.60 5.59
N VAL A 535 15.36 3.75 4.31
CA VAL A 535 15.86 4.88 3.51
C VAL A 535 15.16 6.15 3.97
N ARG A 536 15.94 7.19 4.28
CA ARG A 536 15.43 8.52 4.62
C ARG A 536 15.41 9.39 3.38
N ALA A 537 14.36 9.24 2.56
CA ALA A 537 14.13 10.04 1.37
C ALA A 537 12.66 10.04 0.96
N ARG A 538 12.21 11.13 0.35
CA ARG A 538 10.88 11.26 -0.24
C ARG A 538 11.02 11.31 -1.76
N PHE A 539 11.21 10.15 -2.37
CA PHE A 539 11.49 10.04 -3.80
C PHE A 539 10.28 10.43 -4.65
N SER A 540 10.54 11.07 -5.79
CA SER A 540 9.54 11.23 -6.86
C SER A 540 8.99 9.89 -7.34
N ARG A 541 7.71 9.84 -7.71
CA ARG A 541 7.06 8.61 -8.20
C ARG A 541 7.65 8.15 -9.50
N SER A 542 7.98 9.06 -10.41
CA SER A 542 8.65 8.70 -11.65
C SER A 542 10.02 8.06 -11.42
N PHE A 543 10.76 8.45 -10.38
CA PHE A 543 12.03 7.80 -10.03
C PHE A 543 11.78 6.37 -9.52
N LEU A 544 10.81 6.16 -8.62
CA LEU A 544 10.45 4.83 -8.13
C LEU A 544 9.96 3.91 -9.26
N ALA A 545 9.12 4.42 -10.16
CA ALA A 545 8.67 3.73 -11.36
C ALA A 545 9.85 3.25 -12.21
N GLN A 546 10.87 4.10 -12.37
CA GLN A 546 12.08 3.75 -13.12
C GLN A 546 12.95 2.70 -12.41
N LEU A 547 12.97 2.68 -11.06
CA LEU A 547 13.68 1.63 -10.31
C LEU A 547 13.04 0.25 -10.52
N ILE A 548 11.71 0.17 -10.56
CA ILE A 548 10.96 -1.03 -10.92
C ILE A 548 10.79 -1.19 -12.44
N GLY A 549 11.48 -0.33 -13.20
CA GLY A 549 11.60 -0.28 -14.66
C GLY A 549 10.28 -0.24 -15.43
N LEU A 550 9.33 0.49 -14.87
CA LEU A 550 8.18 1.02 -15.57
C LEU A 550 8.57 2.28 -16.34
N ARG A 551 7.79 2.58 -17.37
CA ARG A 551 7.98 3.79 -18.17
C ARG A 551 7.18 4.95 -17.56
N VAL A 552 7.78 6.13 -17.59
CA VAL A 552 7.16 7.35 -17.05
C VAL A 552 6.07 7.89 -18.01
N HIS A 553 4.95 8.34 -17.45
CA HIS A 553 3.83 8.99 -18.16
C HIS A 553 3.53 10.38 -17.57
N TYR A 554 2.73 11.19 -18.27
CA TYR A 554 2.47 12.58 -17.84
C TYR A 554 1.79 12.71 -16.47
N LYS A 555 1.03 11.71 -16.01
CA LYS A 555 0.34 11.82 -14.70
C LYS A 555 1.31 11.83 -13.52
N TYR A 556 2.57 11.40 -13.69
CA TYR A 556 3.57 11.51 -12.61
C TYR A 556 3.85 12.95 -12.22
N PHE A 557 3.70 13.90 -13.15
CA PHE A 557 3.86 15.31 -12.85
C PHE A 557 2.84 15.80 -11.80
N GLU A 558 1.68 15.17 -11.67
CA GLU A 558 0.71 15.56 -10.63
C GLU A 558 1.31 15.48 -9.21
N GLN A 559 2.24 14.53 -8.98
CA GLN A 559 2.95 14.38 -7.71
C GLN A 559 4.36 14.97 -7.76
N ASP A 560 5.09 14.76 -8.85
CA ASP A 560 6.50 15.13 -8.96
C ASP A 560 6.70 16.63 -9.24
N ASP A 561 5.88 17.21 -10.13
CA ASP A 561 5.90 18.64 -10.48
C ASP A 561 4.46 19.20 -10.60
N PRO A 562 3.78 19.40 -9.46
CA PRO A 562 2.38 19.83 -9.43
C PRO A 562 2.14 21.15 -10.17
N ASP A 563 3.11 22.06 -10.13
CA ASP A 563 3.00 23.38 -10.73
C ASP A 563 3.00 23.27 -12.27
N LEU A 564 3.86 22.41 -12.85
CA LEU A 564 3.82 22.09 -14.29
C LEU A 564 2.54 21.35 -14.69
N TYR A 565 2.09 20.41 -13.84
CA TYR A 565 0.87 19.65 -14.11
C TYR A 565 -0.36 20.55 -14.21
N LEU A 566 -0.57 21.42 -13.22
CA LEU A 566 -1.71 22.33 -13.18
C LEU A 566 -1.66 23.41 -14.27
N SER A 567 -0.48 23.97 -14.54
CA SER A 567 -0.35 25.10 -15.47
C SER A 567 -0.35 24.70 -16.95
N LYS A 568 0.43 23.67 -17.32
CA LYS A 568 0.64 23.29 -18.73
C LYS A 568 -0.11 22.03 -19.11
N ILE A 569 0.03 20.97 -18.31
CA ILE A 569 -0.48 19.64 -18.69
C ILE A 569 -2.00 19.61 -18.66
N LYS A 570 -2.59 20.07 -17.56
CA LYS A 570 -4.05 20.16 -17.41
C LYS A 570 -4.67 21.08 -18.46
N TYR A 571 -4.03 22.22 -18.73
CA TYR A 571 -4.47 23.11 -19.80
C TYR A 571 -4.52 22.39 -21.16
N ILE A 572 -3.49 21.63 -21.53
CA ILE A 572 -3.47 20.86 -22.78
C ILE A 572 -4.55 19.77 -22.79
N LEU A 573 -4.78 19.09 -21.67
CA LEU A 573 -5.80 18.06 -21.56
C LEU A 573 -7.21 18.63 -21.76
N ASP A 574 -7.49 19.79 -21.18
CA ASP A 574 -8.83 20.42 -21.19
C ASP A 574 -9.09 21.24 -22.46
N THR A 575 -8.03 21.59 -23.22
CA THR A 575 -8.15 22.37 -24.47
C THR A 575 -8.40 21.48 -25.68
N ASP A 576 -9.26 21.97 -26.60
CA ASP A 576 -9.44 21.43 -27.94
C ASP A 576 -8.33 21.95 -28.88
N LEU A 577 -7.45 21.07 -29.34
CA LEU A 577 -6.30 21.45 -30.17
C LEU A 577 -6.60 21.44 -31.68
N ASP A 578 -7.78 21.01 -32.12
CA ASP A 578 -8.09 20.89 -33.55
C ASP A 578 -8.67 22.17 -34.15
N THR A 579 -9.13 23.12 -33.32
CA THR A 579 -9.64 24.42 -33.75
C THR A 579 -8.51 25.40 -34.12
N SER A 580 -8.74 26.24 -35.13
CA SER A 580 -7.74 27.15 -35.73
C SER A 580 -7.25 28.29 -34.84
N ASP A 581 -7.98 28.62 -33.77
CA ASP A 581 -7.70 29.78 -32.92
C ASP A 581 -6.87 29.44 -31.66
N ASN A 582 -6.47 28.17 -31.51
CA ASN A 582 -5.82 27.64 -30.31
C ASN A 582 -4.30 27.39 -30.50
N LEU A 583 -3.63 27.14 -29.38
CA LEU A 583 -2.18 26.94 -29.24
C LEU A 583 -1.61 25.96 -30.28
N GLU A 584 -0.70 26.42 -31.14
CA GLU A 584 0.06 25.55 -32.03
C GLU A 584 1.17 24.82 -31.27
N LEU A 585 0.87 23.59 -30.86
CA LEU A 585 1.84 22.70 -30.25
C LEU A 585 2.44 21.75 -31.29
N TYR A 586 3.75 21.52 -31.19
CA TYR A 586 4.48 20.52 -31.95
C TYR A 586 5.15 19.53 -30.98
N PHE A 587 5.58 18.37 -31.46
CA PHE A 587 6.28 17.37 -30.63
C PHE A 587 7.73 17.75 -30.33
N VAL A 588 7.91 18.93 -29.74
CA VAL A 588 9.19 19.47 -29.29
C VAL A 588 9.07 20.00 -27.87
N GLU A 589 10.20 20.03 -27.18
CA GLU A 589 10.38 20.74 -25.94
C GLU A 589 11.40 21.86 -26.13
N GLU A 590 11.00 23.08 -25.81
CA GLU A 590 11.87 24.25 -25.80
C GLU A 590 12.40 24.49 -24.39
N ILE A 591 13.72 24.58 -24.27
CA ILE A 591 14.45 24.79 -23.03
C ILE A 591 14.95 26.22 -23.04
N TYR A 592 14.54 26.98 -22.02
CA TYR A 592 14.92 28.38 -21.82
C TYR A 592 15.86 28.51 -20.63
N ASP A 593 16.75 29.50 -20.66
CA ASP A 593 17.55 29.86 -19.50
C ASP A 593 16.79 30.78 -18.53
N THR A 594 17.45 31.16 -17.43
CA THR A 594 16.88 32.06 -16.42
C THR A 594 16.61 33.48 -16.93
N SER A 595 17.18 33.87 -18.07
CA SER A 595 16.91 35.15 -18.73
C SER A 595 15.73 35.07 -19.72
N GLY A 596 15.17 33.88 -19.92
CA GLY A 596 14.08 33.62 -20.87
C GLY A 596 14.55 33.44 -22.31
N GLN A 597 15.86 33.28 -22.56
CA GLN A 597 16.38 33.01 -23.90
C GLN A 597 16.25 31.52 -24.23
N LEU A 598 15.81 31.20 -25.45
CA LEU A 598 15.78 29.82 -25.94
C LEU A 598 17.20 29.28 -26.05
N VAL A 599 17.52 28.28 -25.23
CA VAL A 599 18.82 27.61 -25.20
C VAL A 599 18.85 26.45 -26.18
N LYS A 600 17.77 25.65 -26.19
CA LYS A 600 17.72 24.40 -26.94
C LYS A 600 16.29 23.98 -27.25
N THR A 601 16.07 23.49 -28.45
CA THR A 601 14.84 22.76 -28.82
C THR A 601 15.16 21.28 -28.94
N VAL A 602 14.41 20.44 -28.24
CA VAL A 602 14.55 18.98 -28.23
C VAL A 602 13.34 18.37 -28.94
N GLU A 603 13.57 17.59 -29.99
CA GLU A 603 12.49 16.81 -30.59
C GLU A 603 12.10 15.65 -29.66
N LEU A 604 10.82 15.57 -29.30
CA LEU A 604 10.29 14.53 -28.41
C LEU A 604 10.07 13.20 -29.14
N ILE A 605 9.84 13.27 -30.45
CA ILE A 605 9.74 12.14 -31.38
C ILE A 605 10.53 12.47 -32.66
N PRO A 606 10.88 11.48 -33.50
CA PRO A 606 11.52 11.75 -34.79
C PRO A 606 10.66 12.67 -35.68
N ASN A 607 11.25 13.76 -36.20
CA ASN A 607 10.56 14.83 -36.94
C ASN A 607 9.48 15.56 -36.11
N GLY A 608 9.68 15.63 -34.80
CA GLY A 608 8.76 16.24 -33.86
C GLY A 608 8.49 17.72 -34.17
N ALA A 609 9.48 18.45 -34.66
CA ALA A 609 9.33 19.87 -35.05
C ALA A 609 8.35 20.10 -36.21
N LYS A 610 8.05 19.07 -36.99
CA LYS A 610 7.08 19.12 -38.12
C LYS A 610 5.76 18.41 -37.81
N THR A 611 5.63 17.86 -36.61
CA THR A 611 4.45 17.07 -36.22
C THR A 611 3.61 17.91 -35.28
N ARG A 612 2.51 18.47 -35.79
CA ARG A 612 1.54 19.22 -34.98
C ARG A 612 0.79 18.29 -34.03
N VAL A 613 0.59 18.74 -32.81
CA VAL A 613 -0.22 18.04 -31.80
C VAL A 613 -1.69 18.34 -32.09
N THR A 614 -2.50 17.28 -32.10
CA THR A 614 -3.96 17.30 -32.30
C THR A 614 -4.65 16.72 -31.08
N ASN A 615 -5.98 16.79 -31.00
CA ASN A 615 -6.70 16.09 -29.91
C ASN A 615 -6.43 14.58 -29.90
N ALA A 616 -6.29 13.97 -31.08
CA ALA A 616 -5.98 12.55 -31.21
C ALA A 616 -4.57 12.19 -30.69
N THR A 617 -3.65 13.16 -30.63
CA THR A 617 -2.23 12.93 -30.28
C THR A 617 -1.76 13.65 -29.02
N LYS A 618 -2.61 14.44 -28.34
CA LYS A 618 -2.21 15.22 -27.17
C LYS A 618 -1.68 14.38 -26.00
N ASN A 619 -2.30 13.22 -25.73
CA ASN A 619 -1.79 12.30 -24.71
C ASN A 619 -0.40 11.76 -25.05
N GLN A 620 -0.15 11.45 -26.33
CA GLN A 620 1.17 11.00 -26.79
C GLN A 620 2.23 12.09 -26.64
N TYR A 621 1.88 13.35 -26.92
CA TYR A 621 2.75 14.50 -26.69
C TYR A 621 3.12 14.62 -25.21
N LEU A 622 2.11 14.55 -24.32
CA LEU A 622 2.31 14.67 -22.87
C LEU A 622 3.19 13.53 -22.33
N ASP A 623 2.98 12.29 -22.80
CA ASP A 623 3.83 11.15 -22.41
C ASP A 623 5.25 11.28 -22.96
N ALA A 624 5.43 11.80 -24.17
CA ALA A 624 6.76 12.05 -24.72
C ALA A 624 7.50 13.16 -23.94
N LEU A 625 6.78 14.20 -23.50
CA LEU A 625 7.31 15.25 -22.63
C LEU A 625 7.73 14.68 -21.25
N ALA A 626 6.90 13.81 -20.67
CA ALA A 626 7.22 13.13 -19.42
C ALA A 626 8.47 12.24 -19.55
N GLN A 627 8.55 11.46 -20.63
CA GLN A 627 9.70 10.63 -20.96
C GLN A 627 10.98 11.46 -21.08
N GLN A 628 10.89 12.65 -21.67
CA GLN A 628 12.03 13.54 -21.83
C GLN A 628 12.49 14.11 -20.48
N ARG A 629 11.59 14.74 -19.73
CA ARG A 629 11.92 15.45 -18.47
C ARG A 629 12.28 14.52 -17.32
N LEU A 630 11.52 13.44 -17.12
CA LEU A 630 11.61 12.59 -15.92
C LEU A 630 12.53 11.38 -16.10
N CYS A 631 12.95 11.07 -17.33
CA CYS A 631 13.76 9.88 -17.61
C CYS A 631 14.97 10.18 -18.51
N ASN A 632 14.77 10.68 -19.73
CA ASN A 632 15.89 10.84 -20.67
C ASN A 632 16.95 11.83 -20.17
N ASN A 633 16.54 12.92 -19.53
CA ASN A 633 17.45 13.93 -18.98
C ASN A 633 18.32 13.42 -17.82
N VAL A 634 17.92 12.33 -17.17
CA VAL A 634 18.57 11.76 -15.97
C VAL A 634 18.98 10.28 -16.16
N ARG A 635 19.07 9.82 -17.42
CA ARG A 635 19.28 8.40 -17.73
C ARG A 635 20.60 7.88 -17.17
N GLU A 636 21.70 8.62 -17.32
CA GLU A 636 23.02 8.17 -16.84
C GLU A 636 23.07 8.06 -15.31
N GLU A 637 22.39 8.97 -14.62
CA GLU A 637 22.26 9.03 -13.18
C GLU A 637 21.47 7.83 -12.65
N ILE A 638 20.32 7.54 -13.28
CA ILE A 638 19.47 6.40 -12.95
C ILE A 638 20.19 5.08 -13.25
N ASP A 639 20.83 4.94 -14.40
CA ASP A 639 21.58 3.74 -14.77
C ASP A 639 22.72 3.48 -13.77
N SER A 640 23.40 4.54 -13.33
CA SER A 640 24.45 4.45 -12.32
C SER A 640 23.89 4.05 -10.96
N PHE A 641 22.77 4.63 -10.54
CA PHE A 641 22.07 4.26 -9.31
C PHE A 641 21.64 2.79 -9.33
N LEU A 642 20.98 2.36 -10.41
CA LEU A 642 20.57 0.98 -10.63
C LEU A 642 21.75 0.01 -10.63
N LYS A 643 22.89 0.39 -11.21
CA LYS A 643 24.12 -0.43 -11.15
C LYS A 643 24.56 -0.68 -9.70
N GLY A 644 24.49 0.34 -8.84
CA GLY A 644 24.80 0.21 -7.42
C GLY A 644 23.80 -0.67 -6.67
N LEU A 645 22.52 -0.39 -6.87
CA LEU A 645 21.41 -1.12 -6.25
C LEU A 645 21.43 -2.60 -6.65
N ASN A 646 21.53 -2.86 -7.96
CA ASN A 646 21.52 -4.21 -8.53
C ASN A 646 22.78 -5.02 -8.23
N GLY A 647 23.83 -4.37 -7.71
CA GLY A 647 24.99 -5.04 -7.16
C GLY A 647 24.71 -5.79 -5.84
N ILE A 648 23.63 -5.42 -5.14
CA ILE A 648 23.21 -6.03 -3.87
C ILE A 648 21.83 -6.68 -4.01
N ILE A 649 20.86 -6.03 -4.65
CA ILE A 649 19.49 -6.53 -4.78
C ILE A 649 19.24 -6.97 -6.22
N PRO A 650 18.89 -8.23 -6.51
CA PRO A 650 18.63 -8.66 -7.88
C PRO A 650 17.54 -7.82 -8.58
N ASP A 651 17.81 -7.45 -9.84
CA ASP A 651 17.00 -6.51 -10.66
C ASP A 651 15.51 -6.89 -10.77
N ASN A 652 15.23 -8.18 -10.82
CA ASN A 652 13.88 -8.72 -10.99
C ASN A 652 13.03 -8.68 -9.71
N LEU A 653 13.66 -8.63 -8.53
CA LEU A 653 12.92 -8.76 -7.26
C LEU A 653 12.13 -7.51 -6.90
N LEU A 654 12.57 -6.32 -7.33
CA LEU A 654 11.84 -5.08 -7.06
C LEU A 654 10.63 -4.89 -7.99
N SER A 655 10.62 -5.56 -9.15
CA SER A 655 9.54 -5.44 -10.14
C SER A 655 8.20 -6.06 -9.73
N ILE A 656 8.15 -6.69 -8.56
CA ILE A 656 6.92 -7.26 -7.99
C ILE A 656 6.07 -6.19 -7.28
N PHE A 657 6.67 -5.04 -6.96
CA PHE A 657 6.05 -3.92 -6.27
C PHE A 657 5.64 -2.83 -7.26
N ASP A 658 4.56 -2.11 -6.97
CA ASP A 658 4.29 -0.80 -7.57
C ASP A 658 5.13 0.32 -6.91
N GLU A 659 4.97 1.56 -7.35
CA GLU A 659 5.73 2.72 -6.85
C GLU A 659 5.43 3.05 -5.38
N ASN A 660 4.19 2.85 -4.94
CA ASN A 660 3.77 3.13 -3.56
C ASN A 660 4.21 2.02 -2.62
N GLU A 661 4.09 0.77 -3.04
CA GLU A 661 4.62 -0.39 -2.35
C GLU A 661 6.15 -0.33 -2.26
N LEU A 662 6.85 0.09 -3.33
CA LEU A 662 8.30 0.26 -3.30
C LEU A 662 8.71 1.34 -2.30
N GLU A 663 8.00 2.47 -2.24
CA GLU A 663 8.22 3.49 -1.21
C GLU A 663 8.04 2.89 0.20
N LEU A 664 6.97 2.15 0.45
CA LEU A 664 6.73 1.50 1.75
C LEU A 664 7.82 0.47 2.09
N LEU A 665 8.35 -0.26 1.10
CA LEU A 665 9.44 -1.20 1.29
C LEU A 665 10.75 -0.50 1.66
N LEU A 666 11.06 0.61 1.00
CA LEU A 666 12.29 1.38 1.18
C LEU A 666 12.27 2.23 2.45
N CYS A 667 11.18 2.97 2.64
CA CYS A 667 11.08 4.06 3.59
C CYS A 667 10.25 3.68 4.83
N GLY A 668 9.52 2.56 4.78
CA GLY A 668 8.67 2.08 5.87
C GLY A 668 7.41 2.93 6.08
N THR A 669 6.72 2.66 7.18
CA THR A 669 5.64 3.51 7.70
C THR A 669 6.20 4.51 8.71
N GLY A 670 5.61 5.70 8.77
CA GLY A 670 5.93 6.70 9.79
C GLY A 670 5.18 6.47 11.10
N GLU A 671 5.63 7.13 12.16
CA GLU A 671 4.78 7.38 13.33
C GLU A 671 3.97 8.64 13.09
N TYR A 672 2.67 8.58 13.37
CA TYR A 672 1.74 9.67 13.07
C TYR A 672 1.03 10.11 14.34
N SER A 673 1.13 11.40 14.67
CA SER A 673 0.37 11.97 15.78
C SER A 673 -0.97 12.48 15.28
N ILE A 674 -2.07 11.85 15.71
CA ILE A 674 -3.42 12.32 15.40
C ILE A 674 -3.69 13.69 16.04
N ALA A 675 -3.05 13.99 17.18
CA ALA A 675 -3.12 15.29 17.81
C ALA A 675 -2.47 16.38 16.95
N ASP A 676 -1.28 16.12 16.40
CA ASP A 676 -0.61 17.02 15.46
C ASP A 676 -1.44 17.22 14.19
N PHE A 677 -2.01 16.14 13.64
CA PHE A 677 -2.87 16.21 12.47
C PHE A 677 -4.11 17.11 12.72
N ARG A 678 -4.81 16.91 13.85
CA ARG A 678 -5.95 17.74 14.23
C ARG A 678 -5.56 19.20 14.45
N ALA A 679 -4.38 19.49 14.98
CA ALA A 679 -3.93 20.87 15.21
C ALA A 679 -3.59 21.61 13.90
N ASN A 680 -3.21 20.89 12.83
CA ASN A 680 -2.60 21.47 11.64
C ASN A 680 -3.40 21.28 10.33
N HIS A 681 -4.69 20.96 10.40
CA HIS A 681 -5.57 20.86 9.23
C HIS A 681 -6.42 22.12 9.01
N ILE A 682 -6.91 22.30 7.78
CA ILE A 682 -7.89 23.31 7.38
C ILE A 682 -9.19 22.59 7.01
N VAL A 683 -10.33 23.14 7.43
CA VAL A 683 -11.67 22.61 7.12
C VAL A 683 -12.38 23.57 6.17
N ASN A 684 -12.73 23.08 4.98
CA ASN A 684 -13.47 23.83 3.97
C ASN A 684 -14.89 23.27 3.87
N GLY A 685 -15.77 23.79 4.73
CA GLY A 685 -17.18 23.38 4.83
C GLY A 685 -17.70 23.61 6.24
N GLY A 686 -18.96 24.03 6.36
CA GLY A 686 -19.53 24.43 7.65
C GLY A 686 -20.95 23.95 7.90
N SER A 687 -21.50 23.12 7.02
CA SER A 687 -22.86 22.60 7.18
C SER A 687 -22.94 21.62 8.37
N PRO A 688 -24.10 21.48 9.03
CA PRO A 688 -24.30 20.46 10.07
C PRO A 688 -23.95 19.05 9.60
N GLU A 689 -24.30 18.70 8.36
CA GLU A 689 -24.04 17.42 7.73
C GLU A 689 -22.53 17.20 7.59
N PHE A 690 -21.80 18.20 7.12
CA PHE A 690 -20.35 18.10 6.99
C PHE A 690 -19.62 18.03 8.34
N ARG A 691 -20.13 18.71 9.39
CA ARG A 691 -19.56 18.56 10.75
C ARG A 691 -19.67 17.13 11.26
N ARG A 692 -20.75 16.41 10.94
CA ARG A 692 -20.92 14.98 11.23
C ARG A 692 -19.89 14.14 10.48
N VAL A 693 -19.74 14.35 9.17
CA VAL A 693 -18.73 13.68 8.32
C VAL A 693 -17.31 13.93 8.82
N LEU A 694 -16.99 15.16 9.24
CA LEU A 694 -15.69 15.48 9.84
C LEU A 694 -15.45 14.73 11.15
N GLY A 695 -16.47 14.58 11.99
CA GLY A 695 -16.42 13.73 13.18
C GLY A 695 -16.13 12.27 12.84
N TRP A 696 -16.79 11.74 11.80
CA TRP A 696 -16.54 10.40 11.27
C TRP A 696 -15.11 10.23 10.74
N PHE A 697 -14.60 11.19 9.99
CA PHE A 697 -13.20 11.18 9.53
C PHE A 697 -12.22 11.00 10.69
N TRP A 698 -12.36 11.80 11.74
CA TRP A 698 -11.46 11.74 12.88
C TRP A 698 -11.60 10.47 13.72
N ALA A 699 -12.79 9.87 13.75
CA ALA A 699 -13.01 8.56 14.37
C ALA A 699 -12.37 7.44 13.56
N ALA A 700 -12.47 7.47 12.22
CA ALA A 700 -11.83 6.50 11.33
C ALA A 700 -10.30 6.58 11.45
N VAL A 701 -9.72 7.78 11.26
CA VAL A 701 -8.26 7.99 11.33
C VAL A 701 -7.67 7.63 12.70
N GLY A 702 -8.40 7.87 13.80
CA GLY A 702 -7.96 7.46 15.14
C GLY A 702 -7.82 5.95 15.33
N ASN A 703 -8.44 5.15 14.45
CA ASN A 703 -8.43 3.70 14.51
C ASN A 703 -7.65 3.04 13.36
N PHE A 704 -7.11 3.81 12.42
CA PHE A 704 -6.30 3.29 11.31
C PHE A 704 -5.03 2.61 11.83
N SER A 705 -4.65 1.52 11.17
CA SER A 705 -3.30 0.95 11.28
C SER A 705 -2.26 1.90 10.69
N GLN A 706 -0.98 1.70 11.02
CA GLN A 706 0.10 2.52 10.44
C GLN A 706 0.14 2.44 8.92
N THR A 707 -0.17 1.27 8.34
CA THR A 707 -0.21 1.09 6.88
C THR A 707 -1.39 1.82 6.25
N GLU A 708 -2.57 1.80 6.87
CA GLU A 708 -3.73 2.57 6.38
C GLU A 708 -3.47 4.07 6.48
N MET A 709 -2.81 4.52 7.55
CA MET A 709 -2.42 5.93 7.69
C MET A 709 -1.38 6.33 6.64
N ALA A 710 -0.39 5.48 6.37
CA ALA A 710 0.58 5.69 5.31
C ALA A 710 -0.08 5.81 3.93
N ARG A 711 -1.07 4.95 3.63
CA ARG A 711 -1.86 5.00 2.39
C ARG A 711 -2.73 6.24 2.29
N LEU A 712 -3.35 6.67 3.39
CA LEU A 712 -4.08 7.94 3.43
C LEU A 712 -3.16 9.11 3.07
N LEU A 713 -1.93 9.15 3.62
CA LEU A 713 -0.94 10.17 3.28
C LEU A 713 -0.47 10.06 1.83
N GLN A 714 -0.23 8.86 1.30
CA GLN A 714 0.08 8.69 -0.13
C GLN A 714 -1.06 9.23 -1.01
N PHE A 715 -2.30 8.89 -0.68
CA PHE A 715 -3.49 9.31 -1.42
C PHE A 715 -3.68 10.84 -1.41
N THR A 716 -3.34 11.50 -0.30
CA THR A 716 -3.64 12.93 -0.09
C THR A 716 -2.45 13.85 -0.27
N THR A 717 -1.22 13.37 -0.10
CA THR A 717 0.02 14.16 -0.13
C THR A 717 1.04 13.63 -1.15
N GLY A 718 0.78 12.46 -1.75
CA GLY A 718 1.71 11.82 -2.68
C GLY A 718 2.92 11.15 -2.00
N CYS A 719 2.94 11.00 -0.67
CA CYS A 719 4.05 10.37 0.07
C CYS A 719 3.55 9.66 1.34
N SER A 720 4.16 8.52 1.71
CA SER A 720 3.83 7.81 2.97
C SER A 720 4.44 8.46 4.21
N GLN A 721 5.40 9.37 4.02
CA GLN A 721 6.12 10.07 5.07
C GLN A 721 5.75 11.55 5.13
N LEU A 722 5.59 12.04 6.35
CA LEU A 722 5.46 13.47 6.63
C LEU A 722 6.83 14.17 6.50
N PRO A 723 6.85 15.49 6.28
CA PRO A 723 8.04 16.29 6.49
C PRO A 723 8.59 16.14 7.92
N PRO A 724 9.88 16.46 8.18
CA PRO A 724 10.49 16.28 9.50
C PRO A 724 9.72 16.93 10.66
N GLY A 725 9.08 18.08 10.45
CA GLY A 725 8.27 18.77 11.46
C GLY A 725 6.80 18.31 11.55
N GLY A 726 6.43 17.18 10.95
CA GLY A 726 5.08 16.63 11.03
C GLY A 726 4.06 17.35 10.14
N PHE A 727 2.78 17.31 10.54
CA PHE A 727 1.67 17.90 9.77
C PHE A 727 1.76 19.43 9.68
N GLN A 728 2.35 20.08 10.67
CA GLN A 728 2.55 21.54 10.69
C GLN A 728 3.37 22.04 9.50
N GLU A 729 4.29 21.22 8.98
CA GLU A 729 5.17 21.58 7.88
C GLU A 729 4.60 21.23 6.49
N LEU A 730 3.39 20.64 6.41
CA LEU A 730 2.72 20.49 5.13
C LEU A 730 2.38 21.86 4.55
N ASN A 731 2.78 22.09 3.30
CA ASN A 731 2.56 23.35 2.60
C ASN A 731 2.16 23.13 1.14
N PRO A 732 0.86 23.28 0.80
CA PRO A 732 -0.21 23.82 1.64
C PRO A 732 -0.59 22.90 2.81
N ARG A 733 -1.17 23.47 3.88
CA ARG A 733 -1.65 22.65 5.02
C ARG A 733 -2.66 21.62 4.54
N PHE A 734 -2.75 20.50 5.25
CA PHE A 734 -3.73 19.47 4.94
C PHE A 734 -5.15 20.04 4.97
N GLN A 735 -5.95 19.81 3.93
CA GLN A 735 -7.31 20.36 3.83
C GLN A 735 -8.35 19.23 3.77
N ILE A 736 -9.42 19.38 4.55
CA ILE A 736 -10.59 18.50 4.50
C ILE A 736 -11.75 19.34 3.97
N THR A 737 -12.24 18.99 2.78
CA THR A 737 -13.23 19.78 2.04
C THR A 737 -14.53 19.00 1.86
N ALA A 738 -15.66 19.68 2.03
CA ALA A 738 -16.96 19.09 1.72
C ALA A 738 -17.11 18.90 0.21
N ALA A 739 -17.36 17.68 -0.23
CA ALA A 739 -17.71 17.40 -1.62
C ALA A 739 -19.24 17.50 -1.80
N PRO A 740 -19.75 18.16 -2.85
CA PRO A 740 -21.18 18.31 -3.10
C PRO A 740 -21.78 17.04 -3.72
N THR A 741 -21.48 15.88 -3.13
CA THR A 741 -21.92 14.56 -3.60
C THR A 741 -22.31 13.69 -2.41
N PHE A 742 -23.12 12.66 -2.65
CA PHE A 742 -23.63 11.75 -1.63
C PHE A 742 -23.32 10.31 -2.00
N GLY A 743 -22.65 9.56 -1.12
CA GLY A 743 -22.31 8.15 -1.34
C GLY A 743 -21.18 7.86 -2.33
N ASN A 744 -20.62 8.89 -3.00
CA ASN A 744 -19.44 8.76 -3.87
C ASN A 744 -18.17 8.42 -3.07
N LEU A 745 -17.11 7.97 -3.74
CA LEU A 745 -15.81 7.79 -3.08
C LEU A 745 -15.17 9.15 -2.74
N PRO A 746 -14.42 9.25 -1.63
CA PRO A 746 -13.56 10.39 -1.38
C PRO A 746 -12.56 10.58 -2.50
N THR A 747 -12.31 11.84 -2.86
CA THR A 747 -11.30 12.20 -3.85
C THR A 747 -10.18 12.99 -3.18
N ALA A 748 -9.00 12.99 -3.77
CA ALA A 748 -7.88 13.76 -3.28
C ALA A 748 -7.25 14.59 -4.39
N HIS A 749 -6.68 15.73 -3.99
CA HIS A 749 -5.82 16.55 -4.82
C HIS A 749 -4.49 16.71 -4.09
N THR A 750 -3.54 15.86 -4.46
CA THR A 750 -2.21 15.81 -3.82
C THR A 750 -1.49 17.15 -3.89
N CYS A 751 -1.66 17.90 -4.99
CA CYS A 751 -1.10 19.23 -5.17
C CYS A 751 -1.50 20.21 -4.04
N PHE A 752 -2.68 20.00 -3.43
CA PHE A 752 -3.24 20.86 -2.39
C PHE A 752 -3.25 20.22 -1.00
N ASN A 753 -2.67 19.03 -0.85
CA ASN A 753 -2.83 18.21 0.35
C ASN A 753 -4.30 18.10 0.77
N GLN A 754 -5.21 17.97 -0.22
CA GLN A 754 -6.65 18.14 -0.03
C GLN A 754 -7.36 16.80 -0.16
N LEU A 755 -8.20 16.49 0.83
CA LEU A 755 -9.15 15.40 0.84
C LEU A 755 -10.57 15.95 0.73
N CYS A 756 -11.31 15.53 -0.28
CA CYS A 756 -12.70 15.90 -0.51
C CYS A 756 -13.60 14.76 -0.03
N LEU A 757 -14.46 15.06 0.95
CA LEU A 757 -15.34 14.10 1.60
C LEU A 757 -16.81 14.34 1.20
N PRO A 758 -17.45 13.36 0.52
CA PRO A 758 -18.90 13.30 0.32
C PRO A 758 -19.66 13.12 1.64
N ASP A 759 -20.99 13.33 1.63
CA ASP A 759 -21.87 12.91 2.73
C ASP A 759 -22.33 11.46 2.56
N TYR A 760 -22.70 10.82 3.67
CA TYR A 760 -23.10 9.41 3.74
C TYR A 760 -24.21 9.19 4.76
N GLU A 761 -24.93 8.07 4.66
CA GLU A 761 -26.01 7.72 5.59
C GLU A 761 -25.48 7.36 6.99
N SER A 762 -24.30 6.74 7.07
CA SER A 762 -23.74 6.24 8.32
C SER A 762 -22.21 6.34 8.38
N TYR A 763 -21.68 6.24 9.60
CA TYR A 763 -20.24 6.18 9.87
C TYR A 763 -19.56 5.03 9.13
N GLU A 764 -20.21 3.86 9.11
CA GLU A 764 -19.72 2.64 8.49
C GLU A 764 -19.61 2.79 6.98
N GLN A 765 -20.60 3.44 6.34
CA GLN A 765 -20.55 3.74 4.91
C GLN A 765 -19.40 4.73 4.59
N PHE A 766 -19.28 5.79 5.38
CA PHE A 766 -18.20 6.78 5.25
C PHE A 766 -16.81 6.13 5.37
N GLU A 767 -16.58 5.39 6.46
CA GLU A 767 -15.28 4.79 6.74
C GLU A 767 -14.89 3.82 5.64
N ARG A 768 -15.85 3.02 5.18
CA ARG A 768 -15.65 2.06 4.12
C ARG A 768 -15.25 2.72 2.81
N ALA A 769 -15.91 3.82 2.44
CA ALA A 769 -15.57 4.58 1.25
C ALA A 769 -14.17 5.20 1.36
N LEU A 770 -13.78 5.71 2.54
CA LEU A 770 -12.45 6.26 2.81
C LEU A 770 -11.34 5.21 2.71
N VAL A 771 -11.51 4.04 3.32
CA VAL A 771 -10.50 2.97 3.21
C VAL A 771 -10.40 2.47 1.78
N PHE A 772 -11.51 2.32 1.06
CA PHE A 772 -11.49 1.90 -0.34
C PHE A 772 -10.74 2.92 -1.22
N ALA A 773 -11.06 4.21 -1.10
CA ALA A 773 -10.39 5.25 -1.87
C ALA A 773 -8.87 5.29 -1.59
N THR A 774 -8.46 5.10 -0.33
CA THR A 774 -7.04 5.12 0.03
C THR A 774 -6.29 3.83 -0.30
N SER A 775 -6.97 2.69 -0.47
CA SER A 775 -6.34 1.42 -0.84
C SER A 775 -6.27 1.16 -2.35
N GLU A 776 -7.31 1.55 -3.09
CA GLU A 776 -7.45 1.26 -4.54
C GLU A 776 -7.25 2.53 -5.40
N GLY A 777 -7.44 3.73 -4.84
CA GLY A 777 -7.33 5.00 -5.58
C GLY A 777 -5.91 5.38 -5.98
N THR A 778 -4.89 4.65 -5.52
CA THR A 778 -3.49 4.86 -5.91
C THR A 778 -3.15 4.33 -7.31
N GLU A 779 -3.97 3.46 -7.88
CA GLU A 779 -3.78 2.96 -9.27
C GLU A 779 -4.31 3.93 -10.34
N GLY A 780 -4.83 5.10 -9.93
CA GLY A 780 -5.40 6.09 -10.82
C GLY A 780 -6.73 5.61 -11.41
N PHE A 781 -7.84 6.23 -11.01
CA PHE A 781 -9.11 6.08 -11.70
C PHE A 781 -9.02 6.74 -13.10
N GLY A 782 -8.43 5.99 -14.02
CA GLY A 782 -8.39 6.20 -15.46
C GLY A 782 -8.27 4.87 -16.21
N MET A 783 -8.56 3.74 -15.56
CA MET A 783 -8.81 2.46 -16.20
C MET A 783 -10.32 2.27 -16.38
N VAL A 784 -10.85 2.92 -17.42
CA VAL A 784 -12.03 2.43 -18.14
C VAL A 784 -11.58 2.07 -19.54
#